data_AF-A0A536B740-F1
#
_entry.id   AF-A0A536B740-F1
#
_cell.length_a   1.000
_cell.length_b   1.000
_cell.length_c   1.000
_cell.angle_alpha   90.00
_cell.angle_beta   90.00
_cell.angle_gamma   90.00
#
_symmetry.space_group_name_H-M   'P 1'
#
loop_
_entity.id
_entity.type
_entity.pdbx_description
1 polymer ?
#
loop_
_entity_poly.entity_id
_entity_poly.type
_entity_poly.pdbx_seq_one_letter_code
_entity_poly.pdbx_strand_id
1 'polypeptide(L)'
;MAEKQGGGIDDSQRWTRTNPCPVCGGHKYLKRHTGQRCAGYESSDGRYFHCMREPAGSSAMTSAGTYPHLTGGQTDRRGDPMTCLCGRDHRPATGRRPDAPKAKSQTKSSASVARILREAKPDRGRVAAYLKHRGLSGQVPAALLFHPALGYYEGDGKTTKLIGSYPAIVMAVCDATGKPLAQVHRVYLDPKGAGKADVPEPKKLLGQGRGGAIHLVEPADVLALAEGPETGMAVLEATGTPTWSAISGPNLAAVEVPDQVKTVELWGDADAGGEGQRFALAAAARHHTAGRRVYVLLPPEGRDWLDVLVAEGADALVQARQAATEWKPEGSQPEPESDFIRASDLVAEPEEVVDWIVDGLLPAGGLSLNAAKPKAGKSTTARALAAAVARGAPFLGRATKRVPVLVLALEEKRADVREHFRRLGVSAEDALFVHVGPAPAEDPVAWLRTAIRRHGAGLVILDPLARFVRAKDMGDYAELTRLTEPLIQLAHETGGHLHCSHHARKGQKGEESGIDAVLGSTQLAGFVDTVMILKRHPDGLRTLESVQRTGTDLPETVLVLDPKTGRVEAGGEVEVMRTQRAVEAVVAAVREEPEIEDELEDRVGGDHALFRKALRQAVSAGRVTRTGGGLKGDPYRYSAVRANNHPRENEQYEQYEKSKKSEKSEQVDSSNARTLVRPYTGLRPYAGLTPAGPINPFAAAAPAVPCPMCREVQWWQQAGGAWVCGRCHAPPGQGREVGEEG
;
A
#
# COMPACT_ATOMS: atom_id res chain seq x y z
N MET A 1 15.74 2.09 21.31
CA MET A 1 16.69 0.98 21.08
C MET A 1 17.62 1.38 19.94
N ALA A 2 18.92 1.14 20.09
CA ALA A 2 19.95 1.68 19.22
C ALA A 2 19.92 1.03 17.82
N GLU A 3 19.41 1.77 16.82
CA GLU A 3 19.64 1.46 15.41
C GLU A 3 21.13 1.58 15.09
N LYS A 4 21.74 0.44 14.72
CA LYS A 4 22.94 0.43 13.89
C LYS A 4 22.50 0.64 12.44
N GLN A 5 22.20 1.88 12.07
CA GLN A 5 22.20 2.28 10.66
C GLN A 5 23.64 2.47 10.20
N GLY A 6 24.21 1.41 9.62
CA GLY A 6 25.46 1.47 8.87
C GLY A 6 25.25 2.02 7.46
N GLY A 7 24.61 3.17 7.32
CA GLY A 7 24.69 3.99 6.11
C GLY A 7 25.89 4.90 6.27
N GLY A 8 26.90 4.77 5.40
CA GLY A 8 28.06 5.67 5.44
C GLY A 8 27.61 7.12 5.30
N ILE A 9 27.99 7.98 6.25
CA ILE A 9 27.75 9.43 6.15
C ILE A 9 28.54 9.94 4.95
N ASP A 10 27.83 10.43 3.93
CA ASP A 10 28.44 10.99 2.72
C ASP A 10 29.25 12.26 3.07
N ASP A 11 30.36 12.48 2.38
CA ASP A 11 31.23 13.62 2.62
C ASP A 11 30.55 14.97 2.34
N SER A 12 29.50 14.99 1.52
CA SER A 12 28.63 16.14 1.25
C SER A 12 27.73 16.50 2.43
N GLN A 13 27.42 15.54 3.31
CA GLN A 13 26.61 15.77 4.51
C GLN A 13 27.41 16.38 5.67
N ARG A 14 28.75 16.42 5.56
CA ARG A 14 29.64 16.89 6.64
C ARG A 14 29.87 18.40 6.57
N TRP A 15 30.01 19.03 7.74
CA TRP A 15 30.29 20.47 7.84
C TRP A 15 31.61 20.88 7.18
N THR A 16 31.58 21.87 6.29
CA THR A 16 32.74 22.36 5.52
C THR A 16 33.04 23.82 5.81
N ARG A 17 34.14 24.36 5.29
CA ARG A 17 34.50 25.78 5.49
C ARG A 17 33.42 26.73 4.93
N THR A 18 32.72 26.31 3.87
CA THR A 18 31.64 27.07 3.24
C THR A 18 30.26 26.72 3.79
N ASN A 19 30.15 25.68 4.63
CA ASN A 19 28.92 25.27 5.30
C ASN A 19 29.25 24.83 6.74
N PRO A 20 29.49 25.78 7.67
CA PRO A 20 29.80 25.45 9.06
C PRO A 20 28.59 24.86 9.77
N CYS A 21 28.82 24.11 10.86
CA CYS A 21 27.75 23.54 11.68
C CYS A 21 26.77 24.65 12.11
N PRO A 22 25.48 24.57 11.73
CA PRO A 22 24.48 25.60 12.06
C PRO A 22 24.17 25.71 13.56
N VAL A 23 24.63 24.73 14.35
CA VAL A 23 24.41 24.70 15.80
C VAL A 23 25.55 25.40 16.54
N CYS A 24 26.80 24.99 16.30
CA CYS A 24 27.97 25.43 17.09
C CYS A 24 29.02 26.23 16.28
N GLY A 25 28.75 26.50 15.00
CA GLY A 25 29.64 27.22 14.07
C GLY A 25 30.92 26.48 13.64
N GLY A 26 31.16 25.25 14.12
CA GLY A 26 32.38 24.49 13.82
C GLY A 26 32.33 23.74 12.49
N HIS A 27 33.46 23.56 11.80
CA HIS A 27 33.54 22.84 10.52
C HIS A 27 34.77 21.93 10.40
N LYS A 28 34.79 21.02 9.41
CA LYS A 28 35.79 19.94 9.29
C LYS A 28 37.26 20.38 9.21
N TYR A 29 37.52 21.64 8.88
CA TYR A 29 38.86 22.21 8.67
C TYR A 29 39.41 23.02 9.85
N LEU A 30 38.68 23.16 10.97
CA LEU A 30 39.22 23.77 12.19
C LEU A 30 40.19 22.81 12.90
N LYS A 31 41.13 23.35 13.68
CA LYS A 31 42.16 22.56 14.36
C LYS A 31 41.53 21.51 15.27
N ARG A 32 41.93 20.25 15.10
CA ARG A 32 41.54 19.14 16.00
C ARG A 32 42.08 19.43 17.41
N HIS A 33 41.40 18.93 18.45
CA HIS A 33 41.80 19.05 19.87
C HIS A 33 41.79 20.47 20.48
N THR A 34 41.23 21.46 19.79
CA THR A 34 41.06 22.83 20.31
C THR A 34 39.62 23.13 20.76
N GLY A 35 38.71 22.15 20.69
CA GLY A 35 37.27 22.35 20.92
C GLY A 35 36.53 23.10 19.80
N GLN A 36 37.23 23.58 18.77
CA GLN A 36 36.63 24.42 17.72
C GLN A 36 36.00 23.63 16.57
N ARG A 37 36.51 22.41 16.28
CA ARG A 37 36.06 21.57 15.16
C ARG A 37 34.80 20.77 15.50
N CYS A 38 33.73 20.89 14.69
CA CYS A 38 32.59 19.98 14.71
C CYS A 38 32.67 19.00 13.53
N ALA A 39 32.58 17.70 13.79
CA ALA A 39 32.58 16.65 12.77
C ALA A 39 31.19 16.02 12.53
N GLY A 40 30.16 16.71 13.02
CA GLY A 40 28.78 16.35 12.77
C GLY A 40 28.38 16.45 11.30
N TYR A 41 27.10 16.26 11.03
CA TYR A 41 26.56 16.13 9.68
C TYR A 41 25.08 16.51 9.62
N GLU A 42 24.57 16.76 8.42
CA GLU A 42 23.14 16.88 8.15
C GLU A 42 22.56 15.49 7.84
N SER A 43 21.42 15.15 8.44
CA SER A 43 20.72 13.90 8.14
C SER A 43 20.32 13.84 6.67
N SER A 44 20.23 12.64 6.10
CA SER A 44 19.93 12.45 4.67
C SER A 44 18.54 12.97 4.28
N ASP A 45 17.60 12.99 5.22
CA ASP A 45 16.25 13.55 5.08
C ASP A 45 16.18 15.07 5.31
N GLY A 46 17.30 15.73 5.66
CA GLY A 46 17.37 17.18 5.92
C GLY A 46 16.62 17.64 7.17
N ARG A 47 16.13 16.72 8.01
CA ARG A 47 15.34 17.02 9.20
C ARG A 47 16.16 17.33 10.45
N TYR A 48 17.40 16.83 10.51
CA TYR A 48 18.25 16.98 11.68
C TYR A 48 19.67 17.43 11.34
N PHE A 49 20.19 18.37 12.13
CA PHE A 49 21.60 18.70 12.21
C PHE A 49 22.24 17.97 13.39
N HIS A 50 23.16 17.06 13.09
CA HIS A 50 23.93 16.33 14.09
C HIS A 50 25.14 17.18 14.51
N CYS A 51 25.19 17.59 15.77
CA CYS A 51 26.26 18.40 16.36
C CYS A 51 27.00 17.61 17.44
N MET A 52 28.34 17.57 17.45
CA MET A 52 29.07 16.89 18.54
C MET A 52 29.34 17.75 19.78
N ARG A 53 29.00 19.05 19.72
CA ARG A 53 29.44 20.03 20.72
C ARG A 53 28.33 20.52 21.64
N GLU A 54 27.14 20.72 21.09
CA GLU A 54 26.01 21.27 21.82
C GLU A 54 24.90 20.23 21.87
N PRO A 55 24.38 19.89 23.06
CA PRO A 55 23.20 19.07 23.19
C PRO A 55 21.92 19.84 22.87
N ALA A 56 20.93 19.17 22.28
CA ALA A 56 19.61 19.73 22.05
C ALA A 56 18.72 19.58 23.29
N GLY A 57 18.89 20.47 24.29
CA GLY A 57 18.18 20.35 25.56
C GLY A 57 18.59 19.08 26.32
N SER A 58 17.62 18.25 26.72
CA SER A 58 17.84 16.95 27.38
C SER A 58 18.07 15.77 26.41
N SER A 59 18.26 16.04 25.11
CA SER A 59 18.42 14.99 24.09
C SER A 59 19.65 14.11 24.35
N ALA A 60 19.44 12.80 24.37
CA ALA A 60 20.52 11.83 24.50
C ALA A 60 21.45 11.85 23.27
N MET A 61 22.75 11.69 23.51
CA MET A 61 23.75 11.58 22.45
C MET A 61 23.50 10.30 21.64
N THR A 62 23.54 10.41 20.31
CA THR A 62 23.42 9.26 19.41
C THR A 62 24.61 8.32 19.55
N SER A 63 24.46 7.07 19.06
CA SER A 63 25.54 6.08 18.98
C SER A 63 26.75 6.55 18.17
N ALA A 64 26.58 7.53 17.29
CA ALA A 64 27.64 8.18 16.51
C ALA A 64 28.34 9.35 17.26
N GLY A 65 28.03 9.58 18.54
CA GLY A 65 28.65 10.63 19.35
C GLY A 65 28.17 12.05 19.00
N THR A 66 26.97 12.19 18.43
CA THR A 66 26.39 13.49 18.03
C THR A 66 25.04 13.73 18.71
N TYR A 67 24.70 14.99 18.93
CA TYR A 67 23.41 15.45 19.40
C TYR A 67 22.56 15.92 18.21
N PRO A 68 21.33 15.41 18.02
CA PRO A 68 20.46 15.81 16.94
C PRO A 68 19.74 17.12 17.26
N HIS A 69 19.83 18.10 16.38
CA HIS A 69 19.07 19.36 16.42
C HIS A 69 18.09 19.41 15.28
N LEU A 70 16.83 19.76 15.53
CA LEU A 70 15.83 19.88 14.48
C LEU A 70 16.19 21.03 13.54
N THR A 71 16.12 20.82 12.22
CA THR A 71 16.29 21.91 11.25
C THR A 71 15.11 22.87 11.35
N GLY A 72 15.37 24.17 11.22
CA GLY A 72 14.32 25.16 11.38
C GLY A 72 13.29 25.15 10.25
N GLY A 73 12.01 25.34 10.58
CA GLY A 73 10.91 25.36 9.59
C GLY A 73 10.25 24.00 9.31
N GLN A 74 10.50 22.99 10.14
CA GLN A 74 9.78 21.72 10.09
C GLN A 74 8.38 21.87 10.70
N THR A 75 7.41 21.14 10.15
CA THR A 75 6.07 21.01 10.72
C THR A 75 5.82 19.59 11.20
N ASP A 76 4.92 19.42 12.15
CA ASP A 76 4.45 18.10 12.56
C ASP A 76 3.47 17.52 11.52
N ARG A 77 2.90 16.34 11.82
CA ARG A 77 1.94 15.67 10.91
C ARG A 77 0.63 16.43 10.72
N ARG A 78 0.35 17.45 11.53
CA ARG A 78 -0.84 18.30 11.50
C ARG A 78 -0.56 19.66 10.84
N GLY A 79 0.69 19.92 10.46
CA GLY A 79 1.12 21.19 9.88
C GLY A 79 1.57 22.22 10.92
N ASP A 80 1.65 21.86 12.21
CA ASP A 80 2.04 22.78 13.26
C ASP A 80 3.57 22.98 13.30
N PRO A 81 4.09 24.22 13.46
CA PRO A 81 5.52 24.48 13.50
C PRO A 81 6.23 23.77 14.65
N MET A 82 7.19 22.92 14.33
CA MET A 82 8.01 22.20 15.31
C MET A 82 9.22 23.05 15.73
N THR A 83 9.49 23.09 17.03
CA THR A 83 10.66 23.76 17.60
C THR A 83 11.72 22.76 18.06
N CYS A 84 13.00 23.11 17.85
CA CYS A 84 14.11 22.31 18.34
C CYS A 84 14.14 22.28 19.88
N LEU A 85 14.48 21.14 20.47
CA LEU A 85 14.55 20.95 21.93
C LEU A 85 15.60 21.83 22.63
N CYS A 86 16.54 22.43 21.90
CA CYS A 86 17.46 23.43 22.44
C CYS A 86 16.84 24.84 22.59
N GLY A 87 15.60 25.04 22.14
CA GLY A 87 14.89 26.31 22.14
C GLY A 87 15.36 27.33 21.09
N ARG A 88 16.29 26.97 20.20
CA ARG A 88 16.79 27.83 19.10
C ARG A 88 16.31 27.35 17.74
N ASP A 89 16.00 28.31 16.86
CA ASP A 89 15.68 28.04 15.47
C ASP A 89 16.98 27.86 14.66
N HIS A 90 17.21 26.65 14.16
CA HIS A 90 18.40 26.32 13.37
C HIS A 90 18.12 26.41 11.86
N ARG A 91 17.46 27.47 11.38
CA ARG A 91 17.43 27.72 9.94
C ARG A 91 18.85 28.08 9.48
N PRO A 92 19.40 27.42 8.45
CA PRO A 92 20.64 27.90 7.86
C PRO A 92 20.41 29.35 7.40
N ALA A 93 21.31 30.26 7.76
CA ALA A 93 21.14 31.71 7.53
C ALA A 93 21.02 32.11 6.05
N THR A 94 21.08 31.16 5.13
CA THR A 94 20.75 31.29 3.72
C THR A 94 20.35 29.90 3.22
N GLY A 95 19.25 29.80 2.48
CA GLY A 95 18.77 28.54 1.90
C GLY A 95 19.87 27.76 1.16
N ARG A 96 19.74 26.43 1.18
CA ARG A 96 20.57 25.47 0.43
C ARG A 96 20.68 25.93 -1.03
N ARG A 97 21.77 26.60 -1.40
CA ARG A 97 22.15 26.75 -2.81
C ARG A 97 22.56 25.35 -3.30
N PRO A 98 21.97 24.83 -4.40
CA PRO A 98 22.62 23.76 -5.15
C PRO A 98 24.04 24.23 -5.47
N ASP A 99 25.02 23.35 -5.33
CA ASP A 99 26.44 23.64 -5.51
C ASP A 99 26.67 24.69 -6.60
N ALA A 100 27.13 25.88 -6.18
CA ALA A 100 27.65 26.85 -7.10
C ALA A 100 28.91 26.23 -7.74
N PRO A 101 28.99 26.12 -9.07
CA PRO A 101 30.22 25.68 -9.71
C PRO A 101 31.35 26.61 -9.29
N LYS A 102 32.45 26.00 -8.83
CA LYS A 102 33.67 26.63 -8.29
C LYS A 102 33.92 28.03 -8.90
N ALA A 103 33.99 29.04 -8.04
CA ALA A 103 34.42 30.40 -8.38
C ALA A 103 35.89 30.42 -8.81
N LYS A 104 36.15 30.06 -10.06
CA LYS A 104 37.38 30.34 -10.82
C LYS A 104 36.98 30.67 -12.27
N SER A 105 36.35 31.84 -12.48
CA SER A 105 36.13 32.52 -13.79
C SER A 105 35.16 33.74 -13.73
N GLN A 106 34.44 33.96 -12.62
CA GLN A 106 33.26 34.86 -12.56
C GLN A 106 33.46 36.35 -12.95
N THR A 107 34.67 36.92 -12.90
CA THR A 107 34.90 38.33 -13.22
C THR A 107 35.10 38.63 -14.71
N LYS A 108 35.54 37.66 -15.52
CA LYS A 108 35.78 37.88 -16.97
C LYS A 108 34.52 37.65 -17.83
N SER A 109 33.67 36.69 -17.45
CA SER A 109 32.45 36.37 -18.19
C SER A 109 31.37 37.45 -18.03
N SER A 110 31.20 38.01 -16.82
CA SER A 110 30.24 39.09 -16.56
C SER A 110 30.58 40.39 -17.32
N ALA A 111 31.85 40.77 -17.36
CA ALA A 111 32.32 41.92 -18.15
C ALA A 111 32.10 41.71 -19.66
N SER A 112 32.32 40.48 -20.15
CA SER A 112 32.08 40.13 -21.55
C SER A 112 30.59 40.18 -21.91
N VAL A 113 29.72 39.66 -21.03
CA VAL A 113 28.25 39.74 -21.20
C VAL A 113 27.79 41.20 -21.24
N ALA A 114 28.22 42.02 -20.28
CA ALA A 114 27.87 43.44 -20.23
C ALA A 114 28.36 44.22 -21.46
N ARG A 115 29.53 43.86 -22.01
CA ARG A 115 30.04 44.43 -23.26
C ARG A 115 29.16 44.05 -24.46
N ILE A 116 28.84 42.77 -24.63
CA ILE A 116 28.02 42.28 -25.74
C ILE A 116 26.63 42.94 -25.71
N LEU A 117 25.99 43.01 -24.54
CA LEU A 117 24.67 43.64 -24.41
C LEU A 117 24.66 45.13 -24.75
N ARG A 118 25.75 45.84 -24.44
CA ARG A 118 25.91 47.27 -24.80
C ARG A 118 26.19 47.49 -26.28
N GLU A 119 26.87 46.54 -26.94
CA GLU A 119 27.17 46.61 -28.37
C GLU A 119 25.99 46.16 -29.25
N ALA A 120 25.11 45.30 -28.72
CA ALA A 120 23.91 44.82 -29.40
C ALA A 120 22.81 45.91 -29.43
N LYS A 121 22.12 46.04 -30.56
CA LYS A 121 21.08 47.07 -30.79
C LYS A 121 19.83 46.46 -31.41
N PRO A 122 18.64 47.06 -31.23
CA PRO A 122 17.45 46.64 -31.97
C PRO A 122 17.69 46.71 -33.48
N ASP A 123 17.28 45.68 -34.20
CA ASP A 123 17.35 45.62 -35.66
C ASP A 123 16.11 44.92 -36.21
N ARG A 124 15.40 45.61 -37.12
CA ARG A 124 14.19 45.08 -37.77
C ARG A 124 14.45 44.54 -39.18
N GLY A 125 15.71 44.54 -39.62
CA GLY A 125 16.10 44.04 -40.93
C GLY A 125 16.57 42.58 -40.88
N ARG A 126 17.78 42.36 -40.38
CA ARG A 126 18.43 41.04 -40.30
C ARG A 126 17.70 40.09 -39.37
N VAL A 127 17.24 40.57 -38.22
CA VAL A 127 16.48 39.72 -37.28
C VAL A 127 15.13 39.31 -37.89
N ALA A 128 14.40 40.24 -38.50
CA ALA A 128 13.13 39.93 -39.16
C ALA A 128 13.32 38.94 -40.34
N ALA A 129 14.38 39.11 -41.14
CA ALA A 129 14.72 38.19 -42.22
C ALA A 129 15.01 36.77 -41.68
N TYR A 130 15.72 36.67 -40.56
CA TYR A 130 15.96 35.39 -39.88
C TYR A 130 14.67 34.71 -39.42
N LEU A 131 13.79 35.45 -38.75
CA LEU A 131 12.52 34.92 -38.27
C LEU A 131 11.65 34.42 -39.44
N LYS A 132 11.54 35.20 -40.53
CA LYS A 132 10.85 34.78 -41.76
C LYS A 132 11.44 33.53 -42.37
N HIS A 133 12.76 33.41 -42.40
CA HIS A 133 13.44 32.20 -42.89
C HIS A 133 13.15 30.97 -42.02
N ARG A 134 12.88 31.15 -40.71
CA ARG A 134 12.45 30.09 -39.80
C ARG A 134 10.95 29.77 -39.88
N GLY A 135 10.18 30.48 -40.72
CA GLY A 135 8.74 30.29 -40.86
C GLY A 135 7.89 31.10 -39.88
N LEU A 136 8.48 32.08 -39.18
CA LEU A 136 7.78 33.02 -38.30
C LEU A 136 7.38 34.30 -39.06
N SER A 137 6.48 35.10 -38.48
CA SER A 137 5.90 36.30 -39.12
C SER A 137 6.92 37.38 -39.48
N GLY A 138 8.08 37.39 -38.80
CA GLY A 138 9.08 38.46 -38.91
C GLY A 138 8.86 39.63 -37.96
N GLN A 139 7.87 39.56 -37.08
CA GLN A 139 7.74 40.48 -35.96
C GLN A 139 8.88 40.22 -34.97
N VAL A 140 9.64 41.27 -34.64
CA VAL A 140 10.84 41.16 -33.79
C VAL A 140 10.49 41.59 -32.36
N PRO A 141 10.48 40.67 -31.37
CA PRO A 141 10.32 41.03 -29.97
C PRO A 141 11.47 41.91 -29.47
N ALA A 142 11.21 42.80 -28.52
CA ALA A 142 12.21 43.73 -27.98
C ALA A 142 13.43 43.04 -27.36
N ALA A 143 13.25 41.79 -26.89
CA ALA A 143 14.31 40.97 -26.33
C ALA A 143 15.38 40.51 -27.35
N LEU A 144 15.08 40.56 -28.64
CA LEU A 144 16.01 40.15 -29.70
C LEU A 144 16.82 41.37 -30.17
N LEU A 145 18.04 41.48 -29.65
CA LEU A 145 19.00 42.47 -30.10
C LEU A 145 19.91 41.88 -31.19
N PHE A 146 20.51 42.74 -32.00
CA PHE A 146 21.40 42.36 -33.08
C PHE A 146 22.81 42.90 -32.83
N HIS A 147 23.80 42.04 -33.07
CA HIS A 147 25.20 42.38 -33.06
C HIS A 147 25.81 42.11 -34.45
N PRO A 148 26.39 43.12 -35.14
CA PRO A 148 26.80 42.97 -36.54
C PRO A 148 28.02 42.06 -36.76
N ALA A 149 28.91 41.96 -35.76
CA ALA A 149 30.16 41.21 -35.87
C ALA A 149 30.60 40.64 -34.50
N LEU A 150 29.90 39.62 -34.01
CA LEU A 150 30.17 38.99 -32.72
C LEU A 150 31.17 37.84 -32.88
N GLY A 151 32.19 37.80 -32.02
CA GLY A 151 33.17 36.73 -32.00
C GLY A 151 32.54 35.36 -31.71
N TYR A 152 32.83 34.37 -32.56
CA TYR A 152 32.50 32.96 -32.38
C TYR A 152 33.74 32.21 -31.89
N TYR A 153 33.62 31.59 -30.72
CA TYR A 153 34.72 30.92 -30.04
C TYR A 153 34.41 29.44 -29.87
N GLU A 154 35.44 28.61 -30.02
CA GLU A 154 35.41 27.18 -29.72
C GLU A 154 36.45 26.85 -28.66
N GLY A 155 36.16 25.84 -27.84
CA GLY A 155 37.05 25.45 -26.77
C GLY A 155 36.83 24.02 -26.33
N ASP A 156 37.92 23.39 -25.87
CA ASP A 156 37.97 22.02 -25.36
C ASP A 156 37.77 21.96 -23.82
N GLY A 157 37.25 23.05 -23.24
CA GLY A 157 37.11 23.22 -21.79
C GLY A 157 38.39 23.69 -21.07
N LYS A 158 39.55 23.74 -21.74
CA LYS A 158 40.83 24.26 -21.19
C LYS A 158 41.30 25.52 -21.89
N THR A 159 41.07 25.62 -23.20
CA THR A 159 41.41 26.80 -24.02
C THR A 159 40.19 27.25 -24.81
N THR A 160 40.14 28.55 -25.16
CA THR A 160 39.11 29.10 -26.05
C THR A 160 39.81 29.82 -27.19
N LYS A 161 39.48 29.46 -28.43
CA LYS A 161 40.05 30.02 -29.65
C LYS A 161 38.97 30.81 -30.38
N LEU A 162 39.30 32.03 -30.81
CA LEU A 162 38.45 32.78 -31.73
C LEU A 162 38.52 32.12 -33.11
N ILE A 163 37.39 31.67 -33.61
CA ILE A 163 37.26 31.01 -34.92
C ILE A 163 36.86 32.02 -35.99
N GLY A 164 36.02 33.00 -35.66
CA GLY A 164 35.60 34.04 -36.59
C GLY A 164 34.70 35.08 -35.95
N SER A 165 34.21 36.02 -36.75
CA SER A 165 33.23 37.03 -36.34
C SER A 165 32.02 36.96 -37.25
N TYR A 166 30.84 36.89 -36.65
CA TYR A 166 29.58 36.65 -37.36
C TYR A 166 28.50 37.61 -36.86
N PRO A 167 27.56 38.04 -37.72
CA PRO A 167 26.33 38.68 -37.25
C PRO A 167 25.60 37.74 -36.30
N ALA A 168 25.01 38.27 -35.23
CA ALA A 168 24.34 37.43 -34.23
C ALA A 168 23.11 38.11 -33.63
N ILE A 169 22.09 37.30 -33.33
CA ILE A 169 21.00 37.68 -32.43
C ILE A 169 21.49 37.45 -31.00
N VAL A 170 21.32 38.45 -30.15
CA VAL A 170 21.70 38.44 -28.74
C VAL A 170 20.44 38.64 -27.91
N MET A 171 20.17 37.73 -27.00
CA MET A 171 19.07 37.79 -26.05
C MET A 171 19.63 37.78 -24.63
N ALA A 172 19.23 38.76 -23.83
CA ALA A 172 19.55 38.78 -22.40
C ALA A 172 18.71 37.73 -21.67
N VAL A 173 19.33 37.05 -20.71
CA VAL A 173 18.59 36.24 -19.74
C VAL A 173 18.28 37.13 -18.55
N CYS A 174 17.02 37.21 -18.15
CA CYS A 174 16.54 38.02 -17.05
C CYS A 174 16.07 37.15 -15.89
N ASP A 175 16.08 37.71 -14.68
CA ASP A 175 15.35 37.12 -13.56
C ASP A 175 13.84 37.40 -13.69
N ALA A 176 13.04 36.83 -12.77
CA ALA A 176 11.59 37.01 -12.76
C ALA A 176 11.13 38.48 -12.80
N THR A 177 11.94 39.42 -12.28
CA THR A 177 11.60 40.86 -12.26
C THR A 177 11.91 41.57 -13.58
N GLY A 178 12.49 40.88 -14.56
CA GLY A 178 12.95 41.45 -15.82
C GLY A 178 14.35 42.05 -15.74
N LYS A 179 15.06 41.90 -14.62
CA LYS A 179 16.43 42.41 -14.47
C LYS A 179 17.41 41.49 -15.19
N PRO A 180 18.28 42.02 -16.07
CA PRO A 180 19.27 41.20 -16.78
C PRO A 180 20.25 40.52 -15.83
N LEU A 181 20.39 39.20 -15.98
CA LEU A 181 21.44 38.40 -15.38
C LEU A 181 22.72 38.48 -16.20
N ALA A 182 23.83 38.03 -15.62
CA ALA A 182 25.12 37.94 -16.31
C ALA A 182 25.16 36.73 -17.28
N GLN A 183 24.15 36.61 -18.14
CA GLN A 183 24.04 35.57 -19.16
C GLN A 183 23.35 36.09 -20.42
N VAL A 184 23.87 35.68 -21.59
CA VAL A 184 23.25 35.92 -22.90
C VAL A 184 23.13 34.63 -23.69
N HIS A 185 22.02 34.49 -24.40
CA HIS A 185 21.85 33.50 -25.45
C HIS A 185 22.14 34.16 -26.81
N ARG A 186 22.97 33.50 -27.62
CA ARG A 186 23.45 34.02 -28.90
C ARG A 186 23.09 33.06 -30.01
N VAL A 187 22.52 33.58 -31.10
CA VAL A 187 22.29 32.83 -32.33
C VAL A 187 23.11 33.48 -33.44
N TYR A 188 24.14 32.79 -33.91
CA TYR A 188 25.01 33.27 -34.98
C TYR A 188 24.32 33.07 -36.33
N LEU A 189 24.34 34.11 -37.15
CA LEU A 189 23.65 34.19 -38.43
C LEU A 189 24.66 34.09 -39.59
N ASP A 190 24.22 33.51 -40.70
CA ASP A 190 25.00 33.50 -41.94
C ASP A 190 25.24 34.95 -42.41
N PRO A 191 26.50 35.39 -42.59
CA PRO A 191 26.81 36.73 -43.11
C PRO A 191 26.20 37.04 -44.48
N LYS A 192 25.95 36.01 -45.31
CA LYS A 192 25.45 36.14 -46.69
C LYS A 192 23.98 35.72 -46.85
N GLY A 193 23.44 35.00 -45.87
CA GLY A 193 22.09 34.46 -45.89
C GLY A 193 21.19 35.02 -44.79
N ALA A 194 19.95 34.51 -44.75
CA ALA A 194 18.98 34.77 -43.69
C ALA A 194 18.95 33.66 -42.63
N GLY A 195 19.71 32.58 -42.82
CA GLY A 195 19.75 31.42 -41.92
C GLY A 195 20.78 31.52 -40.79
N LYS A 196 20.93 30.41 -40.06
CA LYS A 196 21.98 30.23 -39.05
C LYS A 196 23.35 30.18 -39.73
N ALA A 197 24.38 30.63 -39.03
CA ALA A 197 25.76 30.52 -39.51
C ALA A 197 26.13 29.04 -39.70
N ASP A 198 26.89 28.75 -40.74
CA ASP A 198 27.48 27.42 -40.99
C ASP A 198 28.68 27.20 -40.06
N VAL A 199 28.37 26.89 -38.80
CA VAL A 199 29.33 26.61 -37.71
C VAL A 199 28.82 25.43 -36.88
N PRO A 200 29.71 24.69 -36.18
CA PRO A 200 29.31 23.48 -35.44
C PRO A 200 28.17 23.69 -34.42
N GLU A 201 28.17 24.82 -33.72
CA GLU A 201 27.15 25.16 -32.73
C GLU A 201 26.64 26.60 -32.95
N PRO A 202 25.62 26.79 -33.80
CA PRO A 202 25.15 28.13 -34.17
C PRO A 202 24.40 28.84 -33.04
N LYS A 203 23.95 28.11 -32.01
CA LYS A 203 23.35 28.65 -30.78
C LYS A 203 24.32 28.45 -29.61
N LYS A 204 24.68 29.53 -28.89
CA LYS A 204 25.60 29.44 -27.74
C LYS A 204 25.19 30.32 -26.58
N LEU A 205 25.26 29.76 -25.38
CA LEU A 205 25.16 30.50 -24.13
C LEU A 205 26.52 31.08 -23.72
N LEU A 206 26.50 32.24 -23.06
CA LEU A 206 27.66 32.81 -22.38
C LEU A 206 27.21 33.38 -21.04
N GLY A 207 27.88 32.97 -19.95
CA GLY A 207 27.60 33.48 -18.61
C GLY A 207 26.84 32.51 -17.72
N GLN A 208 26.33 32.99 -16.59
CA GLN A 208 25.60 32.21 -15.58
C GLN A 208 24.28 32.89 -15.24
N GLY A 209 23.17 32.18 -15.39
CA GLY A 209 21.82 32.72 -15.16
C GLY A 209 20.76 31.64 -14.93
N ARG A 210 21.14 30.54 -14.25
CA ARG A 210 20.20 29.45 -13.93
C ARG A 210 18.97 30.01 -13.19
N GLY A 211 17.78 29.60 -13.62
CA GLY A 211 16.51 30.08 -13.09
C GLY A 211 16.01 31.38 -13.74
N GLY A 212 16.82 32.04 -14.56
CA GLY A 212 16.38 33.13 -15.42
C GLY A 212 15.81 32.64 -16.75
N ALA A 213 15.13 33.52 -17.47
CA ALA A 213 14.51 33.27 -18.76
C ALA A 213 14.71 34.46 -19.73
N ILE A 214 14.52 34.23 -21.02
CA ILE A 214 14.43 35.31 -22.01
C ILE A 214 12.98 35.77 -22.06
N HIS A 215 12.71 37.00 -21.66
CA HIS A 215 11.35 37.54 -21.64
C HIS A 215 11.00 38.07 -23.04
N LEU A 216 10.32 37.27 -23.88
CA LEU A 216 9.95 37.74 -25.22
C LEU A 216 8.94 38.89 -25.14
N VAL A 217 8.02 38.80 -24.18
CA VAL A 217 7.05 39.83 -23.80
C VAL A 217 6.85 39.85 -22.29
N GLU A 218 6.30 40.95 -21.77
CA GLU A 218 5.97 41.09 -20.35
C GLU A 218 4.93 40.04 -19.91
N PRO A 219 5.07 39.45 -18.71
CA PRO A 219 4.19 38.41 -18.23
C PRO A 219 2.83 38.99 -17.80
N ALA A 220 1.77 38.22 -17.99
CA ALA A 220 0.44 38.52 -17.46
C ALA A 220 0.08 37.55 -16.31
N ASP A 221 -1.21 37.41 -16.03
CA ASP A 221 -1.78 36.38 -15.16
C ASP A 221 -1.60 34.95 -15.70
N VAL A 222 -1.45 34.81 -17.03
CA VAL A 222 -1.02 33.58 -17.73
C VAL A 222 0.34 33.79 -18.38
N LEU A 223 1.24 32.81 -18.22
CA LEU A 223 2.58 32.82 -18.82
C LEU A 223 2.91 31.47 -19.45
N ALA A 224 3.26 31.48 -20.74
CA ALA A 224 3.85 30.34 -21.41
C ALA A 224 5.37 30.31 -21.19
N LEU A 225 5.90 29.15 -20.83
CA LEU A 225 7.33 28.87 -20.75
C LEU A 225 7.68 27.86 -21.83
N ALA A 226 8.44 28.30 -22.83
CA ALA A 226 8.93 27.45 -23.91
C ALA A 226 10.39 27.06 -23.67
N GLU A 227 10.78 25.86 -24.07
CA GLU A 227 12.17 25.40 -23.93
C GLU A 227 13.15 26.32 -24.67
N GLY A 228 12.95 26.54 -25.97
CA GLY A 228 13.81 27.41 -26.80
C GLY A 228 13.18 28.77 -27.16
N PRO A 229 13.99 29.76 -27.59
CA PRO A 229 13.48 31.06 -28.00
C PRO A 229 12.69 30.99 -29.32
N GLU A 230 13.07 30.09 -30.22
CA GLU A 230 12.35 29.82 -31.47
C GLU A 230 10.96 29.23 -31.20
N THR A 231 10.89 28.18 -30.36
CA THR A 231 9.65 27.58 -29.83
C THR A 231 8.77 28.65 -29.15
N GLY A 232 9.36 29.49 -28.30
CA GLY A 232 8.62 30.54 -27.60
C GLY A 232 8.03 31.60 -28.53
N MET A 233 8.72 31.96 -29.61
CA MET A 233 8.17 32.86 -30.63
C MET A 233 7.02 32.19 -31.40
N ALA A 234 7.13 30.89 -31.72
CA ALA A 234 6.05 30.15 -32.36
C ALA A 234 4.78 30.13 -31.50
N VAL A 235 4.92 29.86 -30.20
CA VAL A 235 3.81 29.90 -29.23
C VAL A 235 3.21 31.29 -29.12
N LEU A 236 4.05 32.33 -28.99
CA LEU A 236 3.59 33.71 -28.89
C LEU A 236 2.82 34.15 -30.13
N GLU A 237 3.33 33.88 -31.34
CA GLU A 237 2.68 34.24 -32.60
C GLU A 237 1.38 33.48 -32.82
N ALA A 238 1.33 32.20 -32.47
CA ALA A 238 0.15 31.37 -32.72
C ALA A 238 -0.97 31.58 -31.68
N THR A 239 -0.62 31.71 -30.41
CA THR A 239 -1.60 31.71 -29.31
C THR A 239 -1.86 33.09 -28.72
N GLY A 240 -0.96 34.05 -28.93
CA GLY A 240 -0.98 35.35 -28.27
C GLY A 240 -0.66 35.31 -26.77
N THR A 241 -0.40 34.13 -26.18
CA THR A 241 -0.08 34.00 -24.76
C THR A 241 1.28 34.67 -24.48
N PRO A 242 1.40 35.52 -23.44
CA PRO A 242 2.69 36.05 -23.02
C PRO A 242 3.68 34.91 -22.79
N THR A 243 4.83 34.95 -23.47
CA THR A 243 5.74 33.81 -23.54
C THR A 243 7.17 34.19 -23.15
N TRP A 244 7.79 33.38 -22.30
CA TRP A 244 9.21 33.41 -22.00
C TRP A 244 9.91 32.15 -22.52
N SER A 245 11.18 32.27 -22.88
CA SER A 245 12.02 31.11 -23.18
C SER A 245 12.90 30.75 -21.99
N ALA A 246 12.81 29.49 -21.60
CA ALA A 246 13.64 28.87 -20.59
C ALA A 246 15.03 28.49 -21.09
N ILE A 247 15.37 28.73 -22.36
CA ILE A 247 16.68 28.48 -23.00
C ILE A 247 17.00 27.00 -23.23
N SER A 248 16.69 26.13 -22.27
CA SER A 248 16.90 24.68 -22.35
C SER A 248 16.00 23.93 -21.36
N GLY A 249 15.75 22.65 -21.60
CA GLY A 249 14.97 21.78 -20.72
C GLY A 249 15.42 21.81 -19.26
N PRO A 250 16.72 21.60 -18.93
CA PRO A 250 17.19 21.69 -17.54
C PRO A 250 16.90 23.02 -16.85
N ASN A 251 16.89 24.13 -17.61
CA ASN A 251 16.59 25.44 -17.07
C ASN A 251 15.08 25.70 -16.99
N LEU A 252 14.25 25.09 -17.85
CA LEU A 252 12.77 25.10 -17.76
C LEU A 252 12.29 24.64 -16.38
N ALA A 253 12.90 23.59 -15.83
CA ALA A 253 12.60 23.12 -14.48
C ALA A 253 12.96 24.13 -13.38
N ALA A 254 13.85 25.08 -13.65
CA ALA A 254 14.40 26.04 -12.69
C ALA A 254 13.83 27.46 -12.82
N VAL A 255 13.14 27.82 -13.91
CA VAL A 255 12.70 29.21 -14.19
C VAL A 255 11.85 29.79 -13.06
N GLU A 256 12.27 30.90 -12.50
CA GLU A 256 11.45 31.66 -11.55
C GLU A 256 10.46 32.55 -12.31
N VAL A 257 9.20 32.55 -11.87
CA VAL A 257 8.14 33.39 -12.46
C VAL A 257 7.58 34.33 -11.40
N PRO A 258 7.14 35.55 -11.78
CA PRO A 258 6.53 36.51 -10.86
C PRO A 258 5.33 35.96 -10.11
N ASP A 259 5.03 36.55 -8.95
CA ASP A 259 3.85 36.18 -8.15
C ASP A 259 2.52 36.56 -8.83
N GLN A 260 2.53 37.53 -9.75
CA GLN A 260 1.33 37.88 -10.53
C GLN A 260 0.88 36.77 -11.48
N VAL A 261 1.78 35.84 -11.84
CA VAL A 261 1.48 34.71 -12.72
C VAL A 261 0.74 33.64 -11.93
N LYS A 262 -0.53 33.43 -12.29
CA LYS A 262 -1.42 32.43 -11.67
C LYS A 262 -1.46 31.12 -12.44
N THR A 263 -1.26 31.18 -13.75
CA THR A 263 -1.29 30.03 -14.65
C THR A 263 0.00 29.93 -15.46
N VAL A 264 0.61 28.75 -15.49
CA VAL A 264 1.82 28.46 -16.26
C VAL A 264 1.51 27.41 -17.32
N GLU A 265 1.80 27.73 -18.58
CA GLU A 265 1.73 26.80 -19.70
C GLU A 265 3.15 26.34 -20.06
N LEU A 266 3.46 25.07 -19.89
CA LEU A 266 4.78 24.50 -20.13
C LEU A 266 4.82 23.89 -21.53
N TRP A 267 5.43 24.60 -22.46
CA TRP A 267 5.60 24.20 -23.86
C TRP A 267 6.97 23.54 -24.02
N GLY A 268 7.05 22.26 -23.66
CA GLY A 268 8.27 21.46 -23.72
C GLY A 268 8.49 20.82 -25.10
N ASP A 269 9.72 20.39 -25.37
CA ASP A 269 10.07 19.66 -26.60
C ASP A 269 9.84 18.14 -26.43
N ALA A 270 9.52 17.43 -27.51
CA ALA A 270 9.28 15.98 -27.51
C ALA A 270 10.45 15.21 -28.15
N ASP A 271 11.55 15.08 -27.42
CA ASP A 271 12.71 14.30 -27.86
C ASP A 271 12.47 12.79 -27.73
N ALA A 272 13.04 11.98 -28.62
CA ALA A 272 12.93 10.51 -28.61
C ALA A 272 13.42 9.83 -27.30
N GLY A 273 14.19 10.54 -26.47
CA GLY A 273 14.66 10.07 -25.16
C GLY A 273 13.77 10.49 -23.98
N GLY A 274 12.71 11.28 -24.21
CA GLY A 274 11.80 11.78 -23.18
C GLY A 274 12.43 12.79 -22.20
N GLU A 275 13.62 13.32 -22.47
CA GLU A 275 14.30 14.27 -21.59
C GLU A 275 13.52 15.59 -21.46
N GLY A 276 13.05 16.17 -22.58
CA GLY A 276 12.20 17.37 -22.58
C GLY A 276 10.92 17.19 -21.75
N GLN A 277 10.24 16.05 -21.90
CA GLN A 277 9.07 15.69 -21.08
C GLN A 277 9.40 15.64 -19.58
N ARG A 278 10.53 15.06 -19.19
CA ARG A 278 10.95 14.98 -17.78
C ARG A 278 11.16 16.37 -17.17
N PHE A 279 11.75 17.30 -17.93
CA PHE A 279 11.94 18.66 -17.46
C PHE A 279 10.64 19.45 -17.37
N ALA A 280 9.72 19.27 -18.32
CA ALA A 280 8.39 19.87 -18.27
C ALA A 280 7.60 19.36 -17.05
N LEU A 281 7.63 18.05 -16.75
CA LEU A 281 6.98 17.49 -15.57
C LEU A 281 7.60 17.99 -14.25
N ALA A 282 8.93 18.12 -14.19
CA ALA A 282 9.62 18.69 -13.03
C ALA A 282 9.26 20.17 -12.82
N ALA A 283 9.17 20.95 -13.90
CA ALA A 283 8.67 22.33 -13.85
C ALA A 283 7.22 22.36 -13.35
N ALA A 284 6.39 21.42 -13.81
CA ALA A 284 4.98 21.36 -13.43
C ALA A 284 4.79 21.14 -11.94
N ALA A 285 5.48 20.15 -11.36
CA ALA A 285 5.45 19.88 -9.94
C ALA A 285 5.86 21.10 -9.10
N ARG A 286 6.92 21.81 -9.50
CA ARG A 286 7.38 23.01 -8.79
C ARG A 286 6.38 24.16 -8.84
N HIS A 287 5.85 24.47 -10.02
CA HIS A 287 4.88 25.57 -10.16
C HIS A 287 3.55 25.25 -9.50
N HIS A 288 3.11 23.99 -9.54
CA HIS A 288 1.94 23.51 -8.82
C HIS A 288 2.11 23.64 -7.29
N THR A 289 3.26 23.20 -6.75
CA THR A 289 3.59 23.35 -5.32
C THR A 289 3.61 24.81 -4.89
N ALA A 290 3.98 25.71 -5.80
CA ALA A 290 3.95 27.15 -5.58
C ALA A 290 2.55 27.78 -5.82
N GLY A 291 1.48 26.98 -5.81
CA GLY A 291 0.08 27.41 -5.85
C GLY A 291 -0.44 27.86 -7.21
N ARG A 292 0.24 27.51 -8.31
CA ARG A 292 -0.15 27.92 -9.66
C ARG A 292 -0.88 26.79 -10.38
N ARG A 293 -1.79 27.17 -11.28
CA ARG A 293 -2.40 26.23 -12.24
C ARG A 293 -1.38 25.94 -13.32
N VAL A 294 -1.21 24.67 -13.68
CA VAL A 294 -0.17 24.28 -14.63
C VAL A 294 -0.75 23.45 -15.76
N TYR A 295 -0.27 23.68 -16.97
CA TYR A 295 -0.60 22.91 -18.16
C TYR A 295 0.71 22.44 -18.80
N VAL A 296 0.79 21.18 -19.21
CA VAL A 296 1.96 20.62 -19.90
C VAL A 296 1.56 20.31 -21.33
N LEU A 297 2.26 20.91 -22.29
CA LEU A 297 2.01 20.76 -23.71
C LEU A 297 3.27 20.21 -24.37
N LEU A 298 3.14 19.04 -24.98
CA LEU A 298 4.20 18.37 -25.73
C LEU A 298 3.78 18.23 -27.20
N PRO A 299 4.67 18.50 -28.16
CA PRO A 299 4.39 18.31 -29.58
C PRO A 299 4.41 16.81 -29.93
N PRO A 300 4.03 16.42 -31.16
CA PRO A 300 4.25 15.06 -31.65
C PRO A 300 5.72 14.64 -31.52
N GLU A 301 5.95 13.36 -31.28
CA GLU A 301 7.29 12.80 -31.04
C GLU A 301 8.30 13.16 -32.14
N GLY A 302 9.49 13.61 -31.73
CA GLY A 302 10.59 13.97 -32.61
C GLY A 302 10.49 15.35 -33.26
N ARG A 303 9.57 16.21 -32.79
CA ARG A 303 9.37 17.59 -33.30
C ARG A 303 9.42 18.60 -32.17
N ASP A 304 9.75 19.85 -32.51
CA ASP A 304 9.52 21.01 -31.64
C ASP A 304 8.25 21.78 -32.07
N TRP A 305 7.79 22.74 -31.27
CA TRP A 305 6.59 23.52 -31.61
C TRP A 305 6.77 24.48 -32.78
N LEU A 306 8.00 24.84 -33.16
CA LEU A 306 8.27 25.60 -34.37
C LEU A 306 8.05 24.70 -35.61
N ASP A 307 8.47 23.43 -35.57
CA ASP A 307 8.20 22.45 -36.62
C ASP A 307 6.69 22.19 -36.76
N VAL A 308 5.93 22.21 -35.65
CA VAL A 308 4.46 22.15 -35.66
C VAL A 308 3.87 23.38 -36.36
N LEU A 309 4.31 24.57 -35.97
CA LEU A 309 3.84 25.81 -36.61
C LEU A 309 4.12 25.83 -38.11
N VAL A 310 5.31 25.42 -38.54
CA VAL A 310 5.71 25.46 -39.95
C VAL A 310 4.95 24.44 -40.80
N ALA A 311 4.70 23.23 -40.27
CA ALA A 311 4.06 22.18 -41.05
C ALA A 311 2.52 22.25 -41.02
N GLU A 312 1.93 22.68 -39.89
CA GLU A 312 0.49 22.57 -39.62
C GLU A 312 -0.18 23.92 -39.37
N GLY A 313 0.60 25.00 -39.23
CA GLY A 313 0.08 26.35 -39.02
C GLY A 313 -0.26 26.67 -37.56
N ALA A 314 -0.67 27.91 -37.32
CA ALA A 314 -0.95 28.44 -35.98
C ALA A 314 -2.11 27.71 -35.28
N ASP A 315 -3.11 27.27 -36.06
CA ASP A 315 -4.30 26.58 -35.53
C ASP A 315 -3.93 25.30 -34.77
N ALA A 316 -2.87 24.59 -35.16
CA ALA A 316 -2.42 23.39 -34.47
C ALA A 316 -1.97 23.68 -33.02
N LEU A 317 -1.24 24.79 -32.81
CA LEU A 317 -0.82 25.20 -31.46
C LEU A 317 -2.02 25.68 -30.64
N VAL A 318 -2.96 26.41 -31.26
CA VAL A 318 -4.19 26.84 -30.59
C VAL A 318 -5.03 25.64 -30.16
N GLN A 319 -5.18 24.63 -31.02
CA GLN A 319 -5.88 23.39 -30.70
C GLN A 319 -5.16 22.60 -29.60
N ALA A 320 -3.83 22.48 -29.65
CA ALA A 320 -3.06 21.83 -28.59
C ALA A 320 -3.27 22.52 -27.24
N ARG A 321 -3.32 23.85 -27.21
CA ARG A 321 -3.60 24.64 -26.01
C ARG A 321 -5.03 24.43 -25.50
N GLN A 322 -6.01 24.38 -26.39
CA GLN A 322 -7.41 24.14 -26.03
C GLN A 322 -7.65 22.71 -25.52
N ALA A 323 -6.93 21.74 -26.07
CA ALA A 323 -7.01 20.34 -25.66
C ALA A 323 -6.24 20.04 -24.36
N ALA A 324 -5.31 20.92 -23.94
CA ALA A 324 -4.50 20.72 -22.76
C ALA A 324 -5.36 20.73 -21.48
N THR A 325 -5.26 19.65 -20.71
CA THR A 325 -5.88 19.56 -19.39
C THR A 325 -4.94 20.07 -18.31
N GLU A 326 -5.51 20.60 -17.23
CA GLU A 326 -4.71 21.05 -16.07
C GLU A 326 -3.93 19.87 -15.51
N TRP A 327 -2.61 20.04 -15.42
CA TRP A 327 -1.69 19.06 -14.89
C TRP A 327 -1.93 18.88 -13.38
N LYS A 328 -2.05 17.62 -12.97
CA LYS A 328 -2.14 17.21 -11.57
C LYS A 328 -0.99 16.26 -11.26
N PRO A 329 -0.41 16.32 -10.05
CA PRO A 329 0.61 15.37 -9.66
C PRO A 329 0.07 13.94 -9.69
N GLU A 330 0.81 13.03 -10.34
CA GLU A 330 0.52 11.60 -10.30
C GLU A 330 0.44 11.14 -8.83
N GLY A 331 -0.69 10.54 -8.45
CA GLY A 331 -0.97 10.11 -7.07
C GLY A 331 -1.81 11.09 -6.24
N SER A 332 -2.18 12.28 -6.75
CA SER A 332 -3.25 13.07 -6.16
C SER A 332 -4.61 12.50 -6.57
N GLN A 333 -5.12 11.54 -5.82
CA GLN A 333 -6.57 11.40 -5.77
C GLN A 333 -7.15 12.74 -5.30
N PRO A 334 -8.30 13.20 -5.83
CA PRO A 334 -9.01 14.31 -5.19
C PRO A 334 -9.12 13.98 -3.71
N GLU A 335 -8.87 14.94 -2.82
CA GLU A 335 -9.17 14.71 -1.40
C GLU A 335 -10.61 14.19 -1.34
N PRO A 336 -10.86 13.04 -0.69
CA PRO A 336 -12.20 12.48 -0.66
C PRO A 336 -13.11 13.58 -0.14
N GLU A 337 -14.10 13.93 -0.96
CA GLU A 337 -15.13 14.87 -0.56
C GLU A 337 -15.69 14.37 0.77
N SER A 338 -15.83 15.25 1.75
CA SER A 338 -16.35 14.90 3.07
C SER A 338 -17.74 14.25 2.90
N ASP A 339 -17.79 12.92 2.90
CA ASP A 339 -18.95 12.08 2.59
C ASP A 339 -19.74 11.70 3.86
N PHE A 340 -19.59 12.51 4.92
CA PHE A 340 -20.30 12.33 6.17
C PHE A 340 -21.82 12.36 5.92
N ILE A 341 -22.41 11.18 5.88
CA ILE A 341 -23.87 11.00 5.89
C ILE A 341 -24.40 11.11 7.31
N ARG A 342 -25.66 11.49 7.47
CA ARG A 342 -26.30 11.43 8.80
C ARG A 342 -26.42 9.97 9.19
N ALA A 343 -26.20 9.67 10.47
CA ALA A 343 -26.38 8.31 10.98
C ALA A 343 -27.80 7.76 10.71
N SER A 344 -28.82 8.61 10.64
CA SER A 344 -30.18 8.22 10.23
C SER A 344 -30.26 7.70 8.81
N ASP A 345 -29.49 8.29 7.91
CA ASP A 345 -29.49 7.95 6.49
C ASP A 345 -28.74 6.63 6.31
N LEU A 346 -27.61 6.44 7.01
CA LEU A 346 -26.88 5.15 7.07
C LEU A 346 -27.76 4.01 7.61
N VAL A 347 -28.56 4.25 8.64
CA VAL A 347 -29.47 3.22 9.21
C VAL A 347 -30.64 2.92 8.28
N ALA A 348 -31.03 3.86 7.42
CA ALA A 348 -32.08 3.68 6.43
C ALA A 348 -31.58 2.99 5.14
N GLU A 349 -30.26 2.80 5.00
CA GLU A 349 -29.70 2.05 3.88
C GLU A 349 -30.18 0.59 3.92
N PRO A 350 -30.44 -0.01 2.75
CA PRO A 350 -30.83 -1.41 2.68
C PRO A 350 -29.72 -2.30 3.22
N GLU A 351 -30.10 -3.41 3.86
CA GLU A 351 -29.15 -4.37 4.42
C GLU A 351 -28.23 -4.92 3.31
N GLU A 352 -26.92 -4.75 3.50
CA GLU A 352 -25.93 -5.13 2.50
C GLU A 352 -25.84 -6.67 2.41
N VAL A 353 -26.24 -7.21 1.27
CA VAL A 353 -26.05 -8.64 0.98
C VAL A 353 -24.59 -8.82 0.57
N VAL A 354 -23.80 -9.47 1.44
CA VAL A 354 -22.40 -9.79 1.15
C VAL A 354 -22.33 -10.70 -0.07
N ASP A 355 -21.74 -10.20 -1.16
CA ASP A 355 -21.45 -10.99 -2.36
C ASP A 355 -20.20 -11.84 -2.10
N TRP A 356 -20.29 -13.16 -2.32
CA TRP A 356 -19.21 -14.09 -1.99
C TRP A 356 -18.52 -14.63 -3.25
N ILE A 357 -17.20 -14.56 -3.29
CA ILE A 357 -16.38 -15.31 -4.28
C ILE A 357 -16.30 -16.78 -3.88
N VAL A 358 -16.11 -17.04 -2.58
CA VAL A 358 -16.25 -18.36 -1.96
C VAL A 358 -17.19 -18.23 -0.79
N ASP A 359 -18.27 -19.01 -0.82
CA ASP A 359 -19.39 -18.89 0.10
C ASP A 359 -18.95 -18.93 1.58
N GLY A 360 -19.28 -17.87 2.30
CA GLY A 360 -18.94 -17.66 3.70
C GLY A 360 -17.45 -17.67 4.02
N LEU A 361 -16.55 -17.52 3.03
CA LEU A 361 -15.09 -17.55 3.21
C LEU A 361 -14.39 -16.35 2.56
N LEU A 362 -14.68 -16.00 1.31
CA LEU A 362 -14.01 -14.89 0.61
C LEU A 362 -15.05 -13.89 0.06
N PRO A 363 -15.27 -12.73 0.71
CA PRO A 363 -16.23 -11.73 0.23
C PRO A 363 -15.67 -10.96 -0.97
N ALA A 364 -16.53 -10.60 -1.93
CA ALA A 364 -16.18 -9.70 -3.03
C ALA A 364 -15.73 -8.34 -2.49
N GLY A 365 -14.81 -7.68 -3.19
CA GLY A 365 -14.16 -6.45 -2.72
C GLY A 365 -13.23 -6.62 -1.52
N GLY A 366 -13.14 -7.80 -0.91
CA GLY A 366 -12.34 -8.03 0.29
C GLY A 366 -10.87 -8.42 0.03
N LEU A 367 -10.11 -8.53 1.12
CA LEU A 367 -8.74 -9.01 1.14
C LEU A 367 -8.59 -10.17 2.13
N SER A 368 -7.95 -11.26 1.71
CA SER A 368 -7.64 -12.41 2.57
C SER A 368 -6.16 -12.76 2.60
N LEU A 369 -5.74 -13.38 3.71
CA LEU A 369 -4.35 -13.78 3.94
C LEU A 369 -4.25 -15.28 4.20
N ASN A 370 -3.47 -16.00 3.40
CA ASN A 370 -3.10 -17.39 3.63
C ASN A 370 -1.73 -17.46 4.31
N ALA A 371 -1.74 -17.62 5.63
CA ALA A 371 -0.55 -17.68 6.48
C ALA A 371 -0.11 -19.12 6.73
N ALA A 372 1.16 -19.42 6.44
CA ALA A 372 1.71 -20.75 6.70
C ALA A 372 3.22 -20.73 6.89
N LYS A 373 3.75 -21.74 7.59
CA LYS A 373 5.19 -22.03 7.57
C LYS A 373 5.66 -22.38 6.14
N PRO A 374 6.94 -22.18 5.80
CA PRO A 374 7.48 -22.59 4.51
C PRO A 374 7.16 -24.06 4.16
N LYS A 375 6.82 -24.33 2.90
CA LYS A 375 6.50 -25.67 2.36
C LYS A 375 5.29 -26.37 2.98
N ALA A 376 4.40 -25.63 3.66
CA ALA A 376 3.15 -26.18 4.17
C ALA A 376 2.11 -26.50 3.06
N GLY A 377 2.15 -25.76 1.94
CA GLY A 377 1.25 -25.98 0.78
C GLY A 377 0.44 -24.74 0.34
N LYS A 378 0.85 -23.52 0.71
CA LYS A 378 0.15 -22.26 0.36
C LYS A 378 -0.10 -22.12 -1.14
N SER A 379 0.96 -22.17 -1.93
CA SER A 379 0.90 -22.03 -3.38
C SER A 379 0.10 -23.13 -4.07
N THR A 380 0.07 -24.32 -3.47
CA THR A 380 -0.77 -25.43 -3.94
C THR A 380 -2.25 -25.13 -3.68
N THR A 381 -2.57 -24.70 -2.45
CA THR A 381 -3.93 -24.34 -2.03
C THR A 381 -4.45 -23.13 -2.80
N ALA A 382 -3.64 -22.10 -2.99
CA ALA A 382 -3.99 -20.90 -3.74
C ALA A 382 -4.27 -21.21 -5.22
N ARG A 383 -3.45 -22.05 -5.88
CA ARG A 383 -3.72 -22.47 -7.27
C ARG A 383 -4.94 -23.37 -7.40
N ALA A 384 -5.22 -24.22 -6.41
CA ALA A 384 -6.45 -25.02 -6.38
C ALA A 384 -7.70 -24.14 -6.23
N LEU A 385 -7.64 -23.12 -5.35
CA LEU A 385 -8.66 -22.08 -5.22
C LEU A 385 -8.89 -21.37 -6.56
N ALA A 386 -7.82 -20.96 -7.24
CA ALA A 386 -7.90 -20.28 -8.54
C ALA A 386 -8.66 -21.11 -9.59
N ALA A 387 -8.31 -22.39 -9.70
CA ALA A 387 -8.94 -23.31 -10.64
C ALA A 387 -10.40 -23.63 -10.27
N ALA A 388 -10.73 -23.70 -8.97
CA ALA A 388 -12.10 -23.91 -8.51
C ALA A 388 -12.99 -22.71 -8.88
N VAL A 389 -12.54 -21.49 -8.56
CA VAL A 389 -13.27 -20.24 -8.82
C VAL A 389 -13.42 -19.97 -10.33
N ALA A 390 -12.39 -20.21 -11.14
CA ALA A 390 -12.47 -20.04 -12.60
C ALA A 390 -13.54 -20.95 -13.25
N ARG A 391 -13.90 -22.06 -12.59
CA ARG A 391 -14.91 -23.03 -13.04
C ARG A 391 -16.26 -22.90 -12.34
N GLY A 392 -16.33 -22.21 -11.21
CA GLY A 392 -17.48 -22.29 -10.30
C GLY A 392 -17.60 -23.64 -9.59
N ALA A 393 -16.49 -24.38 -9.45
CA ALA A 393 -16.46 -25.65 -8.75
C ALA A 393 -16.33 -25.42 -7.22
N PRO A 394 -16.88 -26.30 -6.36
CA PRO A 394 -16.75 -26.15 -4.92
C PRO A 394 -15.29 -26.12 -4.46
N PHE A 395 -14.97 -25.26 -3.50
CA PHE A 395 -13.68 -25.19 -2.84
C PHE A 395 -13.85 -25.51 -1.35
N LEU A 396 -13.19 -26.57 -0.87
CA LEU A 396 -13.31 -27.04 0.52
C LEU A 396 -14.77 -27.25 0.99
N GLY A 397 -15.62 -27.73 0.08
CA GLY A 397 -17.05 -27.96 0.37
C GLY A 397 -17.93 -26.71 0.27
N ARG A 398 -17.37 -25.53 -0.03
CA ARG A 398 -18.10 -24.27 -0.20
C ARG A 398 -18.33 -23.95 -1.67
N ALA A 399 -19.50 -23.40 -2.00
CA ALA A 399 -19.80 -22.96 -3.36
C ALA A 399 -18.88 -21.81 -3.78
N THR A 400 -18.55 -21.71 -5.07
CA THR A 400 -17.73 -20.63 -5.62
C THR A 400 -18.46 -19.90 -6.73
N LYS A 401 -18.28 -18.58 -6.80
CA LYS A 401 -18.79 -17.74 -7.89
C LYS A 401 -17.84 -17.86 -9.09
N ARG A 402 -18.37 -18.25 -10.26
CA ARG A 402 -17.55 -18.35 -11.47
C ARG A 402 -17.17 -16.96 -11.97
N VAL A 403 -15.90 -16.58 -11.80
CA VAL A 403 -15.35 -15.28 -12.24
C VAL A 403 -13.96 -15.45 -12.85
N PRO A 404 -13.50 -14.51 -13.70
CA PRO A 404 -12.13 -14.51 -14.16
C PRO A 404 -11.14 -14.34 -12.99
N VAL A 405 -10.01 -15.05 -13.06
CA VAL A 405 -9.02 -15.12 -11.98
C VAL A 405 -7.65 -14.71 -12.49
N LEU A 406 -6.95 -13.85 -11.74
CA LEU A 406 -5.53 -13.54 -11.95
C LEU A 406 -4.67 -14.25 -10.91
N VAL A 407 -3.59 -14.90 -11.32
CA VAL A 407 -2.60 -15.51 -10.42
C VAL A 407 -1.23 -14.88 -10.67
N LEU A 408 -0.69 -14.23 -9.65
CA LEU A 408 0.65 -13.64 -9.66
C LEU A 408 1.58 -14.55 -8.86
N ALA A 409 2.31 -15.42 -9.56
CA ALA A 409 3.35 -16.27 -9.01
C ALA A 409 4.69 -15.52 -9.03
N LEU A 410 5.03 -14.86 -7.93
CA LEU A 410 6.09 -13.85 -7.86
C LEU A 410 7.46 -14.41 -7.48
N GLU A 411 7.53 -15.63 -6.94
CA GLU A 411 8.79 -16.30 -6.58
C GLU A 411 9.05 -17.60 -7.33
N GLU A 412 8.01 -18.30 -7.78
CA GLU A 412 8.18 -19.64 -8.33
C GLU A 412 8.72 -19.67 -9.77
N LYS A 413 9.35 -20.79 -10.13
CA LYS A 413 9.77 -21.04 -11.51
C LYS A 413 8.55 -21.34 -12.38
N ARG A 414 8.57 -20.79 -13.59
CA ARG A 414 7.50 -21.00 -14.60
C ARG A 414 7.21 -22.48 -14.88
N ALA A 415 8.22 -23.36 -14.82
CA ALA A 415 8.05 -24.80 -14.98
C ALA A 415 7.18 -25.41 -13.87
N ASP A 416 7.39 -25.02 -12.60
CA ASP A 416 6.65 -25.54 -11.45
C ASP A 416 5.20 -25.03 -11.42
N VAL A 417 5.01 -23.79 -11.86
CA VAL A 417 3.67 -23.19 -12.03
C VAL A 417 2.90 -23.93 -13.12
N ARG A 418 3.51 -24.10 -14.30
CA ARG A 418 2.93 -24.81 -15.45
C ARG A 418 2.56 -26.25 -15.10
N GLU A 419 3.47 -26.98 -14.48
CA GLU A 419 3.28 -28.39 -14.15
C GLU A 419 2.11 -28.58 -13.15
N HIS A 420 1.96 -27.68 -12.19
CA HIS A 420 0.83 -27.77 -11.27
C HIS A 420 -0.52 -27.48 -11.95
N PHE A 421 -0.60 -26.43 -12.78
CA PHE A 421 -1.84 -26.15 -13.53
C PHE A 421 -2.18 -27.26 -14.52
N ARG A 422 -1.18 -27.92 -15.10
CA ARG A 422 -1.38 -29.14 -15.91
C ARG A 422 -2.03 -30.25 -15.09
N ARG A 423 -1.55 -30.52 -13.87
CA ARG A 423 -2.17 -31.53 -12.99
C ARG A 423 -3.60 -31.17 -12.59
N LEU A 424 -3.86 -29.88 -12.32
CA LEU A 424 -5.20 -29.34 -12.04
C LEU A 424 -6.15 -29.41 -13.25
N GLY A 425 -5.67 -29.81 -14.42
CA GLY A 425 -6.45 -29.93 -15.64
C GLY A 425 -6.97 -28.59 -16.16
N VAL A 426 -6.20 -27.50 -15.98
CA VAL A 426 -6.59 -26.18 -16.50
C VAL A 426 -6.67 -26.21 -18.03
N SER A 427 -7.78 -25.71 -18.58
CA SER A 427 -8.07 -25.68 -20.01
C SER A 427 -8.20 -24.24 -20.54
N ALA A 428 -8.42 -24.08 -21.84
CA ALA A 428 -8.65 -22.77 -22.46
C ALA A 428 -10.03 -22.16 -22.11
N GLU A 429 -10.95 -22.96 -21.54
CA GLU A 429 -12.28 -22.50 -21.09
C GLU A 429 -12.24 -21.88 -19.69
N ASP A 430 -11.17 -22.14 -18.94
CA ASP A 430 -10.94 -21.55 -17.63
C ASP A 430 -10.46 -20.11 -17.84
N ALA A 431 -11.25 -19.12 -17.38
CA ALA A 431 -10.88 -17.70 -17.41
C ALA A 431 -9.79 -17.38 -16.34
N LEU A 432 -8.64 -18.04 -16.46
CA LEU A 432 -7.57 -18.05 -15.48
C LEU A 432 -6.27 -17.54 -16.13
N PHE A 433 -5.81 -16.37 -15.72
CA PHE A 433 -4.63 -15.71 -16.27
C PHE A 433 -3.49 -15.74 -15.26
N VAL A 434 -2.26 -15.96 -15.72
CA VAL A 434 -1.12 -16.18 -14.83
C VAL A 434 0.05 -15.28 -15.22
N HIS A 435 0.55 -14.50 -14.26
CA HIS A 435 1.83 -13.82 -14.32
C HIS A 435 2.86 -14.62 -13.54
N VAL A 436 4.03 -14.87 -14.14
CA VAL A 436 5.15 -15.55 -13.46
C VAL A 436 6.38 -14.67 -13.52
N GLY A 437 6.91 -14.32 -12.34
CA GLY A 437 8.05 -13.43 -12.18
C GLY A 437 7.72 -12.19 -11.36
N PRO A 438 8.68 -11.27 -11.18
CA PRO A 438 8.49 -10.11 -10.33
C PRO A 438 7.40 -9.18 -10.89
N ALA A 439 6.71 -8.48 -9.98
CA ALA A 439 5.87 -7.34 -10.34
C ALA A 439 6.76 -6.15 -10.79
N PRO A 440 6.23 -5.21 -11.61
CA PRO A 440 6.96 -4.00 -12.01
C PRO A 440 7.56 -3.24 -10.84
N ALA A 441 8.67 -2.55 -11.09
CA ALA A 441 9.37 -1.77 -10.06
C ALA A 441 8.69 -0.45 -9.73
N GLU A 442 8.13 0.17 -10.75
CA GLU A 442 7.39 1.40 -10.66
C GLU A 442 5.89 1.04 -10.62
N ASP A 443 5.20 1.60 -9.62
CA ASP A 443 3.77 1.47 -9.38
C ASP A 443 3.13 0.08 -9.67
N PRO A 444 3.46 -0.96 -8.86
CA PRO A 444 2.89 -2.29 -9.03
C PRO A 444 1.37 -2.32 -8.83
N VAL A 445 0.79 -1.38 -8.07
CA VAL A 445 -0.64 -1.30 -7.79
C VAL A 445 -1.41 -0.79 -9.01
N ALA A 446 -0.95 0.25 -9.69
CA ALA A 446 -1.56 0.70 -10.95
C ALA A 446 -1.46 -0.33 -12.06
N TRP A 447 -0.34 -1.06 -12.13
CA TRP A 447 -0.20 -2.19 -13.05
C TRP A 447 -1.24 -3.28 -12.76
N LEU A 448 -1.40 -3.67 -11.48
CA LEU A 448 -2.39 -4.66 -11.08
C LEU A 448 -3.82 -4.18 -11.36
N ARG A 449 -4.13 -2.92 -11.08
CA ARG A 449 -5.42 -2.27 -11.39
C ARG A 449 -5.76 -2.38 -12.87
N THR A 450 -4.78 -2.11 -13.74
CA THR A 450 -4.94 -2.23 -15.19
C THR A 450 -5.21 -3.68 -15.60
N ALA A 451 -4.50 -4.64 -15.00
CA ALA A 451 -4.72 -6.06 -15.26
C ALA A 451 -6.12 -6.53 -14.81
N ILE A 452 -6.58 -6.13 -13.63
CA ILE A 452 -7.92 -6.46 -13.11
C ILE A 452 -9.00 -5.93 -14.07
N ARG A 453 -8.91 -4.66 -14.48
CA ARG A 453 -9.87 -4.04 -15.41
C ARG A 453 -9.85 -4.70 -16.79
N ARG A 454 -8.66 -4.99 -17.32
CA ARG A 454 -8.50 -5.62 -18.64
C ARG A 454 -9.13 -7.01 -18.70
N HIS A 455 -9.01 -7.78 -17.63
CA HIS A 455 -9.48 -9.17 -17.59
C HIS A 455 -10.83 -9.35 -16.89
N GLY A 456 -11.40 -8.29 -16.31
CA GLY A 456 -12.65 -8.36 -15.52
C GLY A 456 -12.53 -9.31 -14.33
N ALA A 457 -11.38 -9.30 -13.64
CA ALA A 457 -11.06 -10.32 -12.65
C ALA A 457 -11.82 -10.12 -11.33
N GLY A 458 -12.56 -11.14 -10.90
CA GLY A 458 -13.25 -11.15 -9.60
C GLY A 458 -12.43 -11.78 -8.47
N LEU A 459 -11.33 -12.46 -8.80
CA LEU A 459 -10.35 -12.98 -7.83
C LEU A 459 -8.93 -12.71 -8.33
N VAL A 460 -8.07 -12.23 -7.45
CA VAL A 460 -6.64 -12.06 -7.69
C VAL A 460 -5.86 -12.78 -6.61
N ILE A 461 -4.86 -13.55 -7.00
CA ILE A 461 -3.97 -14.27 -6.08
C ILE A 461 -2.57 -13.65 -6.13
N LEU A 462 -2.07 -13.21 -4.98
CA LEU A 462 -0.73 -12.69 -4.78
C LEU A 462 0.13 -13.68 -4.00
N ASP A 463 1.02 -14.41 -4.69
CA ASP A 463 1.83 -15.47 -4.08
C ASP A 463 3.34 -15.24 -4.31
N PRO A 464 4.11 -14.80 -3.28
CA PRO A 464 3.68 -14.27 -1.99
C PRO A 464 3.50 -12.75 -1.97
N LEU A 465 2.68 -12.25 -1.04
CA LEU A 465 2.43 -10.82 -0.81
C LEU A 465 3.72 -10.01 -0.66
N ALA A 466 4.70 -10.56 0.07
CA ALA A 466 5.96 -9.89 0.37
C ALA A 466 6.73 -9.43 -0.88
N ARG A 467 6.63 -10.17 -2.00
CA ARG A 467 7.28 -9.78 -3.26
C ARG A 467 6.54 -8.68 -4.00
N PHE A 468 5.23 -8.61 -3.83
CA PHE A 468 4.42 -7.56 -4.41
C PHE A 468 4.68 -6.23 -3.71
N VAL A 469 4.56 -6.21 -2.39
CA VAL A 469 4.72 -4.99 -1.59
C VAL A 469 6.17 -4.59 -1.33
N ARG A 470 7.12 -5.50 -1.57
CA ARG A 470 8.57 -5.28 -1.40
C ARG A 470 8.94 -4.79 0.01
N ALA A 471 8.24 -5.28 1.03
CA ALA A 471 8.46 -4.88 2.42
C ALA A 471 9.88 -5.27 2.88
N LYS A 472 10.50 -4.40 3.67
CA LYS A 472 11.83 -4.66 4.25
C LYS A 472 11.72 -5.59 5.47
N ASP A 473 10.73 -5.40 6.32
CA ASP A 473 10.39 -6.32 7.41
C ASP A 473 8.89 -6.64 7.45
N MET A 474 8.54 -7.86 7.06
CA MET A 474 7.16 -8.36 7.06
C MET A 474 6.56 -8.55 8.47
N GLY A 475 7.32 -8.32 9.55
CA GLY A 475 6.78 -8.29 10.91
C GLY A 475 6.74 -6.92 11.55
N ASP A 476 7.02 -5.84 10.82
CA ASP A 476 6.61 -4.49 11.22
C ASP A 476 5.16 -4.26 10.77
N TYR A 477 4.26 -4.19 11.75
CA TYR A 477 2.83 -3.97 11.52
C TYR A 477 2.53 -2.62 10.85
N ALA A 478 3.25 -1.56 11.21
CA ALA A 478 3.04 -0.23 10.66
C ALA A 478 3.56 -0.14 9.21
N GLU A 479 4.64 -0.87 8.90
CA GLU A 479 5.09 -1.05 7.52
C GLU A 479 4.05 -1.82 6.70
N LEU A 480 3.58 -2.96 7.20
CA LEU A 480 2.65 -3.78 6.43
C LEU A 480 1.31 -3.10 6.20
N THR A 481 0.70 -2.48 7.21
CA THR A 481 -0.56 -1.73 7.08
C THR A 481 -0.46 -0.68 5.99
N ARG A 482 0.61 0.12 6.03
CA ARG A 482 0.89 1.16 5.02
C ARG A 482 1.10 0.60 3.62
N LEU A 483 1.70 -0.58 3.50
CA LEU A 483 1.96 -1.24 2.23
C LEU A 483 0.74 -1.99 1.67
N THR A 484 -0.19 -2.42 2.52
CA THR A 484 -1.41 -3.12 2.11
C THR A 484 -2.60 -2.18 1.93
N GLU A 485 -2.60 -0.98 2.50
CA GLU A 485 -3.67 0.03 2.33
C GLU A 485 -4.05 0.25 0.85
N PRO A 486 -3.11 0.45 -0.10
CA PRO A 486 -3.47 0.61 -1.51
C PRO A 486 -4.09 -0.66 -2.14
N LEU A 487 -3.82 -1.85 -1.58
CA LEU A 487 -4.43 -3.10 -2.04
C LEU A 487 -5.87 -3.24 -1.52
N ILE A 488 -6.13 -2.82 -0.28
CA ILE A 488 -7.49 -2.79 0.28
C ILE A 488 -8.36 -1.84 -0.55
N GLN A 489 -7.87 -0.64 -0.82
CA GLN A 489 -8.56 0.33 -1.68
C GLN A 489 -8.79 -0.24 -3.09
N LEU A 490 -7.78 -0.90 -3.68
CA LEU A 490 -7.93 -1.54 -4.98
C LEU A 490 -9.02 -2.62 -4.98
N ALA A 491 -9.12 -3.43 -3.93
CA ALA A 491 -10.16 -4.45 -3.79
C ALA A 491 -11.56 -3.80 -3.74
N HIS A 492 -11.75 -2.78 -2.89
CA HIS A 492 -13.01 -2.03 -2.80
C HIS A 492 -13.40 -1.37 -4.12
N GLU A 493 -12.47 -0.67 -4.77
CA GLU A 493 -12.72 0.06 -6.03
C GLU A 493 -13.04 -0.86 -7.22
N THR A 494 -12.52 -2.10 -7.22
CA THR A 494 -12.72 -3.04 -8.34
C THR A 494 -13.81 -4.07 -8.07
N GLY A 495 -14.25 -4.23 -6.81
CA GLY A 495 -15.14 -5.30 -6.37
C GLY A 495 -14.51 -6.70 -6.42
N GLY A 496 -13.24 -6.83 -6.80
CA GLY A 496 -12.53 -8.10 -6.86
C GLY A 496 -11.93 -8.47 -5.50
N HIS A 497 -11.90 -9.77 -5.18
CA HIS A 497 -11.25 -10.26 -3.96
C HIS A 497 -9.73 -10.43 -4.16
N LEU A 498 -8.92 -9.96 -3.22
CA LEU A 498 -7.46 -10.15 -3.22
C LEU A 498 -7.04 -11.23 -2.21
N HIS A 499 -6.60 -12.40 -2.69
CA HIS A 499 -6.08 -13.50 -1.87
C HIS A 499 -4.55 -13.49 -1.82
N CYS A 500 -3.98 -13.25 -0.65
CA CYS A 500 -2.56 -12.99 -0.46
C CYS A 500 -1.87 -14.11 0.33
N SER A 501 -0.73 -14.61 -0.15
CA SER A 501 0.05 -15.62 0.58
C SER A 501 1.14 -14.98 1.46
N HIS A 502 1.32 -15.51 2.68
CA HIS A 502 2.28 -14.99 3.65
C HIS A 502 3.01 -16.09 4.45
N HIS A 503 4.26 -15.83 4.82
CA HIS A 503 5.07 -16.74 5.63
C HIS A 503 4.94 -16.42 7.12
N ALA A 504 4.36 -17.33 7.90
CA ALA A 504 4.33 -17.20 9.36
C ALA A 504 5.75 -17.34 9.97
N ARG A 505 6.07 -16.54 10.99
CA ARG A 505 7.35 -16.60 11.72
C ARG A 505 7.49 -17.91 12.51
N LYS A 506 8.74 -18.27 12.84
CA LYS A 506 9.09 -19.47 13.61
C LYS A 506 9.07 -19.11 15.12
N GLY A 507 8.08 -19.61 15.86
CA GLY A 507 8.08 -19.53 17.33
C GLY A 507 9.28 -20.26 17.95
N GLN A 508 9.73 -19.79 19.12
CA GLN A 508 10.72 -20.49 19.94
C GLN A 508 10.14 -21.85 20.41
N LYS A 509 11.01 -22.84 20.62
CA LYS A 509 10.61 -24.17 21.07
C LYS A 509 9.98 -24.05 22.47
N GLY A 510 8.71 -24.41 22.63
CA GLY A 510 8.15 -24.70 23.96
C GLY A 510 6.66 -24.49 24.14
N GLU A 511 6.02 -23.55 23.43
CA GLU A 511 4.66 -23.12 23.79
C GLU A 511 3.66 -23.17 22.62
N GLU A 512 2.58 -23.89 22.92
CA GLU A 512 1.18 -23.60 22.60
C GLU A 512 0.57 -24.02 21.25
N SER A 513 -0.32 -24.99 21.38
CA SER A 513 -1.44 -25.27 20.48
C SER A 513 -2.42 -24.09 20.49
N GLY A 514 -2.55 -23.40 19.36
CA GLY A 514 -3.54 -22.34 19.17
C GLY A 514 -3.09 -21.27 18.18
N ILE A 515 -3.94 -20.25 18.02
CA ILE A 515 -3.69 -18.97 17.33
C ILE A 515 -2.38 -18.32 17.82
N ASP A 516 -1.90 -18.73 18.99
CA ASP A 516 -0.76 -18.21 19.72
C ASP A 516 0.62 -18.60 19.18
N ALA A 517 0.77 -19.75 18.51
CA ALA A 517 1.99 -20.02 17.74
C ALA A 517 2.11 -19.11 16.48
N VAL A 518 1.02 -18.41 16.15
CA VAL A 518 0.92 -17.42 15.09
C VAL A 518 0.90 -16.00 15.66
N LEU A 519 0.99 -15.74 16.98
CA LEU A 519 0.89 -14.43 17.70
C LEU A 519 1.90 -13.32 17.31
N GLY A 520 2.52 -13.39 16.13
CA GLY A 520 2.80 -12.17 15.36
C GLY A 520 1.60 -11.69 14.52
N SER A 521 0.50 -12.45 14.43
CA SER A 521 -0.57 -12.33 13.44
C SER A 521 -1.93 -11.89 13.97
N THR A 522 -2.13 -11.74 15.28
CA THR A 522 -3.30 -10.97 15.80
C THR A 522 -3.30 -9.56 15.24
N GLN A 523 -2.11 -9.03 14.93
CA GLN A 523 -1.93 -7.75 14.25
C GLN A 523 -2.24 -7.84 12.74
N LEU A 524 -1.94 -8.96 12.07
CA LEU A 524 -2.26 -9.17 10.65
C LEU A 524 -3.75 -9.37 10.37
N ALA A 525 -4.49 -9.90 11.34
CA ALA A 525 -5.93 -10.10 11.24
C ALA A 525 -6.73 -8.78 11.27
N GLY A 526 -6.13 -7.68 11.74
CA GLY A 526 -6.85 -6.42 11.97
C GLY A 526 -7.31 -5.69 10.71
N PHE A 527 -6.69 -5.95 9.55
CA PHE A 527 -6.96 -5.21 8.30
C PHE A 527 -7.42 -6.10 7.14
N VAL A 528 -7.62 -7.40 7.36
CA VAL A 528 -8.06 -8.35 6.33
C VAL A 528 -9.42 -8.95 6.73
N ASP A 529 -10.24 -9.30 5.75
CA ASP A 529 -11.56 -9.89 6.00
C ASP A 529 -11.46 -11.34 6.45
N THR A 530 -10.42 -12.03 6.01
CA THR A 530 -10.24 -13.47 6.25
C THR A 530 -8.77 -13.83 6.37
N VAL A 531 -8.40 -14.45 7.49
CA VAL A 531 -7.10 -15.08 7.68
C VAL A 531 -7.28 -16.59 7.61
N MET A 532 -6.60 -17.24 6.67
CA MET A 532 -6.51 -18.67 6.56
C MET A 532 -5.16 -19.14 7.08
N ILE A 533 -5.15 -20.08 8.04
CA ILE A 533 -3.93 -20.56 8.70
C ILE A 533 -3.70 -22.00 8.29
N LEU A 534 -2.65 -22.23 7.49
CA LEU A 534 -2.26 -23.55 7.02
C LEU A 534 -1.13 -24.12 7.89
N LYS A 535 -1.42 -25.22 8.59
CA LYS A 535 -0.47 -25.93 9.46
C LYS A 535 -0.04 -27.24 8.79
N ARG A 536 1.21 -27.63 9.06
CA ARG A 536 1.74 -28.97 8.75
C ARG A 536 2.20 -29.60 10.06
N HIS A 537 1.58 -30.71 10.42
CA HIS A 537 1.84 -31.45 11.64
C HIS A 537 3.03 -32.42 11.46
N PRO A 538 3.69 -32.84 12.56
CA PRO A 538 4.84 -33.75 12.51
C PRO A 538 4.55 -35.10 11.84
N ASP A 539 3.32 -35.58 11.97
CA ASP A 539 2.81 -36.82 11.35
C ASP A 539 2.54 -36.70 9.84
N GLY A 540 2.84 -35.53 9.26
CA GLY A 540 2.66 -35.25 7.84
C GLY A 540 1.27 -34.73 7.47
N LEU A 541 0.31 -34.68 8.41
CA LEU A 541 -1.01 -34.08 8.19
C LEU A 541 -0.87 -32.59 7.90
N ARG A 542 -1.75 -32.08 7.05
CA ARG A 542 -1.92 -30.65 6.81
C ARG A 542 -3.31 -30.25 7.20
N THR A 543 -3.43 -29.08 7.83
CA THR A 543 -4.71 -28.59 8.33
C THR A 543 -4.88 -27.13 8.00
N LEU A 544 -6.12 -26.72 7.80
CA LEU A 544 -6.50 -25.35 7.48
C LEU A 544 -7.62 -24.94 8.42
N GLU A 545 -7.47 -23.78 9.02
CA GLU A 545 -8.51 -23.08 9.78
C GLU A 545 -8.64 -21.67 9.20
N SER A 546 -9.78 -21.02 9.40
CA SER A 546 -9.93 -19.59 9.13
C SER A 546 -10.42 -18.82 10.35
N VAL A 547 -10.02 -17.55 10.39
CA VAL A 547 -10.53 -16.54 11.31
C VAL A 547 -11.04 -15.40 10.44
N GLN A 548 -12.31 -15.05 10.59
CA GLN A 548 -13.01 -14.17 9.66
C GLN A 548 -13.66 -12.99 10.39
N ARG A 549 -13.66 -11.82 9.73
CA ARG A 549 -14.43 -10.66 10.18
C ARG A 549 -15.92 -10.81 9.89
N THR A 550 -16.21 -11.40 8.72
CA THR A 550 -17.57 -11.64 8.22
C THR A 550 -17.65 -13.08 7.71
N GLY A 551 -18.80 -13.75 7.92
CA GLY A 551 -19.02 -15.14 7.52
C GLY A 551 -18.78 -16.14 8.65
N THR A 552 -18.53 -17.40 8.28
CA THR A 552 -18.39 -18.52 9.23
C THR A 552 -16.98 -19.09 9.16
N ASP A 553 -16.27 -19.04 10.29
CA ASP A 553 -14.94 -19.61 10.45
C ASP A 553 -14.90 -21.08 9.99
N LEU A 554 -13.82 -21.45 9.33
CA LEU A 554 -13.48 -22.82 9.01
C LEU A 554 -12.79 -23.42 10.23
N PRO A 555 -13.40 -24.42 10.92
CA PRO A 555 -12.72 -25.12 12.01
C PRO A 555 -11.45 -25.80 11.49
N GLU A 556 -10.52 -26.19 12.38
CA GLU A 556 -9.28 -26.84 11.97
C GLU A 556 -9.59 -28.13 11.17
N THR A 557 -9.46 -28.04 9.86
CA THR A 557 -9.92 -29.04 8.88
C THR A 557 -8.72 -29.66 8.21
N VAL A 558 -8.71 -30.99 8.08
CA VAL A 558 -7.66 -31.71 7.36
C VAL A 558 -7.71 -31.34 5.88
N LEU A 559 -6.57 -30.94 5.32
CA LEU A 559 -6.41 -30.75 3.89
C LEU A 559 -5.81 -31.99 3.24
N VAL A 560 -6.58 -32.60 2.37
CA VAL A 560 -6.13 -33.68 1.50
C VAL A 560 -5.62 -33.07 0.22
N LEU A 561 -4.32 -33.20 -0.03
CA LEU A 561 -3.70 -32.84 -1.30
C LEU A 561 -3.50 -34.10 -2.12
N ASP A 562 -4.22 -34.22 -3.23
CA ASP A 562 -4.03 -35.33 -4.15
C ASP A 562 -2.75 -35.09 -4.99
N PRO A 563 -1.69 -35.90 -4.83
CA PRO A 563 -0.44 -35.70 -5.55
C PRO A 563 -0.57 -35.94 -7.06
N LYS A 564 -1.60 -36.66 -7.52
CA LYS A 564 -1.82 -36.96 -8.95
C LYS A 564 -2.54 -35.82 -9.64
N THR A 565 -3.63 -35.33 -9.05
CA THR A 565 -4.47 -34.28 -9.64
C THR A 565 -4.09 -32.87 -9.18
N GLY A 566 -3.28 -32.73 -8.13
CA GLY A 566 -2.95 -31.44 -7.52
C GLY A 566 -4.14 -30.78 -6.80
N ARG A 567 -5.29 -31.45 -6.73
CA ARG A 567 -6.50 -30.92 -6.09
C ARG A 567 -6.36 -30.89 -4.57
N VAL A 568 -7.10 -29.97 -3.96
CA VAL A 568 -7.16 -29.77 -2.52
C VAL A 568 -8.59 -29.95 -2.07
N GLU A 569 -8.81 -30.87 -1.14
CA GLU A 569 -10.13 -31.24 -0.62
C GLU A 569 -10.13 -31.23 0.92
N ALA A 570 -11.31 -30.98 1.50
CA ALA A 570 -11.52 -31.07 2.93
C ALA A 570 -11.69 -32.54 3.34
N GLY A 571 -10.78 -33.05 4.17
CA GLY A 571 -10.79 -34.41 4.72
C GLY A 571 -11.54 -34.56 6.04
N GLY A 572 -12.33 -33.55 6.43
CA GLY A 572 -13.03 -33.47 7.71
C GLY A 572 -12.25 -32.75 8.82
N GLU A 573 -12.90 -32.50 9.95
CA GLU A 573 -12.30 -31.84 11.11
C GLU A 573 -11.21 -32.70 11.76
N VAL A 574 -10.12 -32.06 12.21
CA VAL A 574 -8.96 -32.73 12.79
C VAL A 574 -9.32 -33.53 14.03
N GLU A 575 -10.17 -32.97 14.89
CA GLU A 575 -10.56 -33.65 16.13
C GLU A 575 -11.33 -34.94 15.83
N VAL A 576 -12.25 -34.92 14.85
CA VAL A 576 -13.00 -36.09 14.40
C VAL A 576 -12.05 -37.15 13.83
N MET A 577 -11.15 -36.75 12.92
CA MET A 577 -10.19 -37.66 12.28
C MET A 577 -9.15 -38.25 13.26
N ARG A 578 -8.61 -37.44 14.17
CA ARG A 578 -7.67 -37.92 15.21
C ARG A 578 -8.36 -38.89 16.16
N THR A 579 -9.58 -38.56 16.58
CA THR A 579 -10.36 -39.45 17.44
C THR A 579 -10.67 -40.76 16.69
N GLN A 580 -11.06 -40.71 15.42
CA GLN A 580 -11.37 -41.90 14.64
C GLN A 580 -10.16 -42.80 14.37
N ARG A 581 -8.99 -42.21 14.05
CA ARG A 581 -7.72 -42.94 13.96
C ARG A 581 -7.31 -43.57 15.29
N ALA A 582 -7.47 -42.84 16.40
CA ALA A 582 -7.20 -43.37 17.73
C ALA A 582 -8.17 -44.51 18.09
N VAL A 583 -9.45 -44.43 17.71
CA VAL A 583 -10.42 -45.52 17.86
C VAL A 583 -9.97 -46.75 17.08
N GLU A 584 -9.53 -46.58 15.83
CA GLU A 584 -9.01 -47.69 15.02
C GLU A 584 -7.74 -48.31 15.61
N ALA A 585 -6.82 -47.48 16.13
CA ALA A 585 -5.62 -47.96 16.81
C ALA A 585 -5.95 -48.74 18.10
N VAL A 586 -6.89 -48.24 18.91
CA VAL A 586 -7.38 -48.93 20.11
C VAL A 586 -8.02 -50.27 19.76
N VAL A 587 -8.92 -50.28 18.77
CA VAL A 587 -9.59 -51.51 18.31
C VAL A 587 -8.59 -52.52 17.75
N ALA A 588 -7.53 -52.07 17.07
CA ALA A 588 -6.48 -52.94 16.54
C ALA A 588 -5.52 -53.46 17.63
N ALA A 589 -5.35 -52.71 18.73
CA ALA A 589 -4.42 -53.05 19.80
C ALA A 589 -5.02 -53.92 20.92
N VAL A 590 -6.35 -53.92 21.06
CA VAL A 590 -7.04 -54.66 22.13
C VAL A 590 -6.97 -56.18 21.88
N ARG A 591 -6.69 -56.95 22.93
CA ARG A 591 -6.60 -58.42 22.85
C ARG A 591 -7.94 -59.09 23.16
N GLU A 592 -8.05 -60.38 22.85
CA GLU A 592 -9.23 -61.16 23.27
C GLU A 592 -9.31 -61.36 24.79
N GLU A 593 -8.17 -61.42 25.47
CA GLU A 593 -8.08 -61.54 26.92
C GLU A 593 -8.27 -60.18 27.61
N PRO A 594 -9.08 -60.09 28.69
CA PRO A 594 -9.33 -58.83 29.39
C PRO A 594 -8.07 -58.22 30.03
N GLU A 595 -7.66 -57.06 29.52
CA GLU A 595 -6.47 -56.32 29.96
C GLU A 595 -6.83 -54.98 30.60
N ILE A 596 -5.97 -54.47 31.49
CA ILE A 596 -6.22 -53.21 32.19
C ILE A 596 -5.89 -51.99 31.30
N GLU A 597 -6.54 -50.85 31.58
CA GLU A 597 -6.42 -49.61 30.79
C GLU A 597 -4.96 -49.21 30.51
N ASP A 598 -4.12 -49.20 31.55
CA ASP A 598 -2.73 -48.74 31.48
C ASP A 598 -1.88 -49.59 30.52
N GLU A 599 -2.08 -50.91 30.50
CA GLU A 599 -1.34 -51.82 29.60
C GLU A 599 -1.77 -51.70 28.13
N LEU A 600 -3.03 -51.31 27.90
CA LEU A 600 -3.55 -51.01 26.58
C LEU A 600 -3.08 -49.63 26.12
N GLU A 601 -3.06 -48.64 27.02
CA GLU A 601 -2.58 -47.28 26.78
C GLU A 601 -1.10 -47.26 26.39
N ASP A 602 -0.25 -47.96 27.14
CA ASP A 602 1.18 -48.08 26.86
C ASP A 602 1.46 -48.70 25.47
N ARG A 603 0.58 -49.58 25.01
CA ARG A 603 0.73 -50.28 23.72
C ARG A 603 0.26 -49.45 22.55
N VAL A 604 -0.87 -48.76 22.69
CA VAL A 604 -1.38 -47.85 21.66
C VAL A 604 -0.46 -46.64 21.55
N GLY A 605 0.01 -46.12 22.68
CA GLY A 605 0.83 -44.93 22.80
C GLY A 605 0.11 -43.64 22.36
N GLY A 606 0.74 -42.50 22.63
CA GLY A 606 0.22 -41.19 22.23
C GLY A 606 -0.38 -40.39 23.37
N ASP A 607 -1.30 -39.48 23.04
CA ASP A 607 -1.90 -38.55 24.00
C ASP A 607 -2.94 -39.26 24.90
N HIS A 608 -2.74 -39.20 26.21
CA HIS A 608 -3.59 -39.86 27.22
C HIS A 608 -5.07 -39.44 27.13
N ALA A 609 -5.35 -38.16 26.88
CA ALA A 609 -6.73 -37.67 26.80
C ALA A 609 -7.44 -38.17 25.54
N LEU A 610 -6.72 -38.18 24.41
CA LEU A 610 -7.21 -38.72 23.14
C LEU A 610 -7.42 -40.24 23.22
N PHE A 611 -6.51 -40.99 23.83
CA PHE A 611 -6.66 -42.42 24.07
C PHE A 611 -7.93 -42.74 24.86
N ARG A 612 -8.15 -42.08 26.00
CA ARG A 612 -9.36 -42.29 26.81
C ARG A 612 -10.65 -41.88 26.10
N LYS A 613 -10.61 -40.84 25.27
CA LYS A 613 -11.76 -40.44 24.43
C LYS A 613 -12.07 -41.51 23.39
N ALA A 614 -11.04 -42.01 22.70
CA ALA A 614 -11.15 -43.07 21.71
C ALA A 614 -11.62 -44.41 22.31
N LEU A 615 -11.08 -44.80 23.46
CA LEU A 615 -11.48 -46.03 24.17
C LEU A 615 -12.95 -45.99 24.58
N ARG A 616 -13.43 -44.86 25.13
CA ARG A 616 -14.86 -44.66 25.43
C ARG A 616 -15.74 -44.72 24.19
N GLN A 617 -15.29 -44.15 23.08
CA GLN A 617 -16.03 -44.18 21.82
C GLN A 617 -16.06 -45.59 21.21
N ALA A 618 -14.97 -46.35 21.33
CA ALA A 618 -14.91 -47.74 20.89
C ALA A 618 -15.85 -48.65 21.72
N VAL A 619 -15.94 -48.41 23.04
CA VAL A 619 -16.86 -49.14 23.93
C VAL A 619 -18.32 -48.80 23.66
N SER A 620 -18.66 -47.51 23.54
CA SER A 620 -20.04 -47.08 23.23
C SER A 620 -20.50 -47.54 21.85
N ALA A 621 -19.60 -47.56 20.85
CA ALA A 621 -19.87 -48.12 19.53
C ALA A 621 -19.91 -49.66 19.51
N GLY A 622 -19.70 -50.34 20.64
CA GLY A 622 -19.72 -51.80 20.74
C GLY A 622 -18.60 -52.48 19.96
N ARG A 623 -17.46 -51.79 19.75
CA ARG A 623 -16.26 -52.31 19.07
C ARG A 623 -15.20 -52.85 20.04
N VAL A 624 -15.32 -52.49 21.33
CA VAL A 624 -14.50 -52.98 22.45
C VAL A 624 -15.44 -53.29 23.62
N THR A 625 -15.18 -54.38 24.34
CA THR A 625 -15.93 -54.75 25.55
C THR A 625 -15.22 -54.19 26.76
N ARG A 626 -15.95 -53.62 27.73
CA ARG A 626 -15.40 -53.19 29.02
C ARG A 626 -16.05 -53.94 30.16
N THR A 627 -15.25 -54.49 31.05
CA THR A 627 -15.67 -55.19 32.28
C THR A 627 -14.98 -54.59 33.51
N GLY A 628 -15.46 -54.91 34.72
CA GLY A 628 -14.96 -54.34 35.98
C GLY A 628 -15.63 -53.02 36.37
N GLY A 629 -15.71 -52.74 37.66
CA GLY A 629 -16.43 -51.60 38.26
C GLY A 629 -15.64 -50.29 38.37
N GLY A 630 -14.35 -50.29 37.99
CA GLY A 630 -13.48 -49.10 38.06
C GLY A 630 -13.11 -48.69 39.49
N LEU A 631 -13.12 -49.64 40.43
CA LEU A 631 -12.83 -49.42 41.85
C LEU A 631 -11.43 -49.95 42.21
N LYS A 632 -10.89 -49.50 43.35
CA LYS A 632 -9.61 -50.00 43.88
C LYS A 632 -9.78 -51.49 44.26
N GLY A 633 -9.25 -52.39 43.43
CA GLY A 633 -9.41 -53.84 43.52
C GLY A 633 -10.28 -54.47 42.42
N ASP A 634 -10.99 -53.65 41.64
CA ASP A 634 -11.80 -54.05 40.48
C ASP A 634 -11.64 -53.03 39.34
N PRO A 635 -10.44 -52.94 38.72
CA PRO A 635 -10.15 -51.96 37.68
C PRO A 635 -10.91 -52.29 36.39
N TYR A 636 -11.16 -51.27 35.56
CA TYR A 636 -11.69 -51.51 34.22
C TYR A 636 -10.74 -52.39 33.42
N ARG A 637 -11.32 -53.41 32.78
CA ARG A 637 -10.65 -54.29 31.83
C ARG A 637 -11.32 -54.20 30.47
N TYR A 638 -10.52 -54.28 29.42
CA TYR A 638 -10.96 -54.11 28.04
C TYR A 638 -10.60 -55.34 27.22
N SER A 639 -11.47 -55.75 26.30
CA SER A 639 -11.21 -56.88 25.40
C SER A 639 -11.90 -56.71 24.04
N ALA A 640 -11.39 -57.42 23.04
CA ALA A 640 -12.00 -57.50 21.71
C ALA A 640 -13.42 -58.11 21.80
N VAL A 641 -14.31 -57.63 20.94
CA VAL A 641 -15.71 -58.10 20.90
C VAL A 641 -15.74 -59.50 20.31
N ARG A 642 -16.13 -60.50 21.12
CA ARG A 642 -16.43 -61.84 20.64
C ARG A 642 -17.74 -61.80 19.86
N ALA A 643 -17.81 -62.49 18.72
CA ALA A 643 -18.95 -62.49 17.80
C ALA A 643 -20.29 -63.04 18.36
N ASN A 644 -20.47 -63.14 19.68
CA ASN A 644 -21.63 -63.80 20.30
C ASN A 644 -22.12 -63.23 21.65
N ASN A 645 -21.91 -61.94 21.96
CA ASN A 645 -22.49 -61.35 23.17
C ASN A 645 -23.48 -60.20 22.88
N HIS A 646 -24.72 -60.41 23.33
CA HIS A 646 -25.89 -59.52 23.25
C HIS A 646 -25.66 -58.18 24.00
N PRO A 647 -26.27 -57.05 23.55
CA PRO A 647 -25.95 -55.70 24.01
C PRO A 647 -26.69 -55.31 25.30
N ARG A 648 -26.44 -56.00 26.43
CA ARG A 648 -27.14 -55.71 27.72
C ARG A 648 -26.29 -55.03 28.80
N GLU A 649 -24.99 -54.82 28.62
CA GLU A 649 -24.12 -54.32 29.72
C GLU A 649 -23.69 -52.85 29.59
N ASN A 650 -24.00 -52.15 28.48
CA ASN A 650 -23.58 -50.74 28.28
C ASN A 650 -24.54 -49.69 28.88
N GLU A 651 -25.78 -50.06 29.27
CA GLU A 651 -26.80 -49.10 29.76
C GLU A 651 -26.48 -48.51 31.15
N GLN A 652 -25.74 -49.23 31.99
CA GLN A 652 -25.43 -48.78 33.36
C GLN A 652 -24.45 -47.60 33.39
N TYR A 653 -23.64 -47.38 32.35
CA TYR A 653 -22.63 -46.32 32.34
C TYR A 653 -23.18 -44.96 31.89
N GLU A 654 -24.13 -44.94 30.95
CA GLU A 654 -24.82 -43.70 30.56
C GLU A 654 -25.65 -43.12 31.70
N GLN A 655 -26.19 -43.97 32.58
CA GLN A 655 -26.88 -43.54 33.79
C GLN A 655 -25.91 -43.01 34.88
N TYR A 656 -24.70 -43.56 34.97
CA TYR A 656 -23.68 -43.12 35.94
C TYR A 656 -22.98 -41.80 35.54
N GLU A 657 -22.81 -41.48 34.25
CA GLU A 657 -22.29 -40.16 33.84
C GLU A 657 -23.31 -39.03 34.03
N LYS A 658 -24.61 -39.32 33.85
CA LYS A 658 -25.68 -38.36 34.14
C LYS A 658 -25.72 -37.97 35.62
N SER A 659 -25.32 -38.86 36.54
CA SER A 659 -25.27 -38.56 37.98
C SER A 659 -24.00 -37.79 38.41
N LYS A 660 -22.86 -37.93 37.72
CA LYS A 660 -21.64 -37.16 38.07
C LYS A 660 -21.63 -35.70 37.60
N LYS A 661 -22.41 -35.34 36.57
CA LYS A 661 -22.53 -33.92 36.16
C LYS A 661 -23.33 -33.08 37.17
N SER A 662 -24.14 -33.69 38.03
CA SER A 662 -24.88 -32.97 39.08
C SER A 662 -24.11 -32.73 40.38
N GLU A 663 -22.96 -33.38 40.60
CA GLU A 663 -22.25 -33.35 41.90
C GLU A 663 -21.01 -32.44 41.95
N LYS A 664 -20.62 -31.79 40.83
CA LYS A 664 -19.34 -31.05 40.76
C LYS A 664 -19.45 -29.52 40.77
N SER A 665 -20.55 -28.97 41.30
CA SER A 665 -20.76 -27.51 41.42
C SER A 665 -21.07 -27.08 42.84
N GLU A 666 -20.27 -27.44 43.84
CA GLU A 666 -20.35 -26.83 45.18
C GLU A 666 -19.08 -27.15 45.98
N GLN A 667 -18.05 -26.28 45.89
CA GLN A 667 -17.06 -25.96 46.93
C GLN A 667 -15.90 -25.12 46.35
N VAL A 668 -15.95 -23.80 46.54
CA VAL A 668 -14.77 -22.96 46.80
C VAL A 668 -15.18 -21.86 47.77
N ASP A 669 -14.56 -21.88 48.96
CA ASP A 669 -14.71 -20.88 50.03
C ASP A 669 -13.69 -19.74 49.86
N SER A 670 -14.10 -18.62 50.44
CA SER A 670 -13.64 -17.24 50.46
C SER A 670 -12.24 -16.96 51.02
N SER A 671 -11.47 -16.09 50.33
CA SER A 671 -10.67 -15.00 50.94
C SER A 671 -9.82 -14.25 49.91
N ASN A 672 -10.35 -13.14 49.39
CA ASN A 672 -9.69 -11.82 49.20
C ASN A 672 -10.33 -11.03 48.06
N ALA A 673 -10.96 -9.92 48.44
CA ALA A 673 -11.67 -9.00 47.59
C ALA A 673 -10.73 -8.04 46.85
N ARG A 674 -11.05 -7.74 45.57
CA ARG A 674 -11.49 -6.39 45.18
C ARG A 674 -11.92 -6.31 43.70
N THR A 675 -13.16 -5.85 43.55
CA THR A 675 -13.75 -5.11 42.42
C THR A 675 -13.80 -5.80 41.07
N LEU A 676 -14.95 -6.38 40.72
CA LEU A 676 -15.54 -6.32 39.38
C LEU A 676 -17.06 -6.63 39.46
N VAL A 677 -17.76 -6.03 38.51
CA VAL A 677 -19.20 -5.76 38.37
C VAL A 677 -20.06 -7.05 38.37
N ARG A 678 -21.25 -6.97 39.00
CA ARG A 678 -22.23 -8.05 39.19
C ARG A 678 -22.89 -8.53 37.88
N PRO A 679 -23.03 -9.85 37.64
CA PRO A 679 -24.09 -10.41 36.81
C PRO A 679 -25.27 -10.89 37.67
N TYR A 680 -26.48 -10.59 37.18
CA TYR A 680 -27.77 -11.02 37.72
C TYR A 680 -27.90 -12.56 37.67
N THR A 681 -28.15 -13.18 38.82
CA THR A 681 -28.59 -14.57 38.95
C THR A 681 -30.12 -14.62 39.09
N GLY A 682 -30.77 -15.58 38.43
CA GLY A 682 -32.15 -15.91 38.78
C GLY A 682 -32.91 -16.72 37.75
N LEU A 683 -32.63 -18.02 37.63
CA LEU A 683 -33.64 -19.02 37.25
C LEU A 683 -33.30 -20.37 37.92
N ARG A 684 -34.15 -20.82 38.84
CA ARG A 684 -34.25 -22.23 39.27
C ARG A 684 -35.23 -22.98 38.34
N PRO A 685 -35.06 -24.30 38.16
CA PRO A 685 -35.75 -25.07 37.13
C PRO A 685 -37.15 -25.50 37.57
N TYR A 686 -38.14 -25.43 36.67
CA TYR A 686 -39.41 -26.11 36.82
C TYR A 686 -39.39 -27.43 36.05
N ALA A 687 -39.59 -28.52 36.77
CA ALA A 687 -39.84 -29.85 36.22
C ALA A 687 -41.26 -29.93 35.63
N GLY A 688 -41.38 -30.63 34.50
CA GLY A 688 -42.65 -31.03 33.90
C GLY A 688 -43.20 -30.01 32.90
N LEU A 689 -42.87 -30.21 31.62
CA LEU A 689 -43.68 -29.96 30.42
C LEU A 689 -42.83 -30.34 29.20
N THR A 690 -43.37 -31.18 28.32
CA THR A 690 -42.82 -31.43 26.98
C THR A 690 -42.67 -30.09 26.23
N PRO A 691 -41.59 -29.88 25.45
CA PRO A 691 -41.43 -28.63 24.71
C PRO A 691 -42.58 -28.53 23.71
N ALA A 692 -43.47 -27.56 23.89
CA ALA A 692 -44.28 -27.08 22.78
C ALA A 692 -43.29 -26.56 21.74
N GLY A 693 -43.45 -27.00 20.48
CA GLY A 693 -42.52 -26.68 19.40
C GLY A 693 -42.27 -25.18 19.23
N PRO A 694 -41.22 -24.79 18.47
CA PRO A 694 -40.82 -23.40 18.32
C PRO A 694 -42.00 -22.54 17.84
N ILE A 695 -42.32 -21.50 18.60
CA ILE A 695 -43.30 -20.48 18.18
C ILE A 695 -42.67 -19.72 17.03
N ASN A 696 -43.30 -19.74 15.86
CA ASN A 696 -42.95 -18.83 14.78
C ASN A 696 -43.64 -17.48 15.04
N PRO A 697 -42.91 -16.43 15.44
CA PRO A 697 -43.52 -15.14 15.75
C PRO A 697 -44.12 -14.46 14.51
N PHE A 698 -43.75 -14.85 13.29
CA PHE A 698 -44.25 -14.25 12.05
C PHE A 698 -45.33 -15.10 11.35
N ALA A 699 -45.96 -16.03 12.08
CA ALA A 699 -47.07 -16.79 11.53
C ALA A 699 -48.27 -15.89 11.18
N ALA A 700 -49.05 -16.31 10.18
CA ALA A 700 -50.21 -15.54 9.70
C ALA A 700 -51.34 -15.39 10.75
N ALA A 701 -51.33 -16.21 11.81
CA ALA A 701 -52.27 -16.15 12.92
C ALA A 701 -51.53 -16.19 14.27
N ALA A 702 -52.18 -15.67 15.32
CA ALA A 702 -51.63 -15.65 16.67
C ALA A 702 -51.27 -17.06 17.16
N PRO A 703 -50.16 -17.23 17.91
CA PRO A 703 -49.78 -18.53 18.46
C PRO A 703 -50.88 -19.15 19.33
N ALA A 704 -51.23 -20.41 19.06
CA ALA A 704 -52.23 -21.17 19.81
C ALA A 704 -51.72 -21.73 21.16
N VAL A 705 -50.44 -21.50 21.46
CA VAL A 705 -49.77 -21.95 22.69
C VAL A 705 -49.45 -20.75 23.58
N PRO A 706 -49.43 -20.91 24.93
CA PRO A 706 -49.07 -19.84 25.83
C PRO A 706 -47.62 -19.38 25.65
N CYS A 707 -47.33 -18.12 25.99
CA CYS A 707 -45.97 -17.60 25.95
C CYS A 707 -45.02 -18.47 26.80
N PRO A 708 -43.88 -18.94 26.27
CA PRO A 708 -42.96 -19.80 26.99
C PRO A 708 -42.29 -19.10 28.18
N MET A 709 -42.24 -17.77 28.17
CA MET A 709 -41.60 -16.96 29.23
C MET A 709 -42.55 -16.60 30.39
N CYS A 710 -43.78 -16.19 30.10
CA CYS A 710 -44.72 -15.70 31.14
C CYS A 710 -46.06 -16.44 31.17
N ARG A 711 -46.28 -17.40 30.27
CA ARG A 711 -47.51 -18.18 30.06
C ARG A 711 -48.77 -17.36 29.74
N GLU A 712 -48.60 -16.11 29.31
CA GLU A 712 -49.69 -15.30 28.79
C GLU A 712 -50.25 -15.92 27.49
N VAL A 713 -51.58 -15.92 27.36
CA VAL A 713 -52.30 -16.49 26.20
C VAL A 713 -52.82 -15.39 25.27
N GLN A 714 -52.80 -14.14 25.72
CA GLN A 714 -53.12 -12.99 24.88
C GLN A 714 -51.91 -12.52 24.08
N TRP A 715 -52.04 -12.63 22.76
CA TRP A 715 -51.04 -12.24 21.77
C TRP A 715 -51.53 -11.02 20.99
N TRP A 716 -50.61 -10.12 20.67
CA TRP A 716 -50.86 -8.98 19.77
C TRP A 716 -49.72 -8.85 18.77
N GLN A 717 -49.99 -8.23 17.63
CA GLN A 717 -49.03 -8.11 16.54
C GLN A 717 -48.36 -6.73 16.58
N GLN A 718 -47.03 -6.70 16.69
CA GLN A 718 -46.27 -5.44 16.65
C GLN A 718 -46.15 -4.89 15.23
N ALA A 719 -45.76 -3.62 15.08
CA ALA A 719 -45.69 -2.94 13.78
C ALA A 719 -44.81 -3.66 12.74
N GLY A 720 -43.84 -4.48 13.18
CA GLY A 720 -43.01 -5.34 12.34
C GLY A 720 -43.63 -6.73 12.01
N GLY A 721 -44.91 -6.95 12.27
CA GLY A 721 -45.63 -8.18 11.88
C GLY A 721 -45.42 -9.40 12.80
N ALA A 722 -44.59 -9.30 13.83
CA ALA A 722 -44.40 -10.38 14.80
C ALA A 722 -45.47 -10.40 15.91
N TRP A 723 -45.97 -11.59 16.25
CA TRP A 723 -46.83 -11.83 17.39
C TRP A 723 -46.02 -11.89 18.69
N VAL A 724 -46.40 -11.05 19.65
CA VAL A 724 -45.79 -10.95 20.98
C VAL A 724 -46.86 -11.03 22.07
N CYS A 725 -46.52 -11.54 23.24
CA CYS A 725 -47.50 -11.64 24.32
C CYS A 725 -47.67 -10.31 25.06
N GLY A 726 -48.90 -10.00 25.48
CA GLY A 726 -49.24 -8.71 26.10
C GLY A 726 -48.59 -8.44 27.46
N ARG A 727 -47.95 -9.45 28.06
CA ARG A 727 -47.32 -9.35 29.38
C ARG A 727 -45.80 -9.17 29.34
N CYS A 728 -45.11 -9.78 28.38
CA CYS A 728 -43.67 -9.51 28.17
C CYS A 728 -43.44 -8.27 27.31
N HIS A 729 -44.42 -7.89 26.49
CA HIS A 729 -44.34 -6.76 25.58
C HIS A 729 -45.57 -5.87 25.77
N ALA A 730 -45.33 -4.62 26.16
CA ALA A 730 -46.39 -3.65 26.43
C ALA A 730 -47.21 -3.39 25.15
N PRO A 731 -48.56 -3.50 25.20
CA PRO A 731 -49.39 -3.19 24.05
C PRO A 731 -49.26 -1.70 23.67
N PRO A 732 -49.50 -1.35 22.40
CA PRO A 732 -49.50 0.05 21.98
C PRO A 732 -50.57 0.82 22.75
N GLY A 733 -50.18 1.90 23.43
CA GLY A 733 -51.08 2.78 24.17
C GLY A 733 -51.14 2.60 25.70
N GLN A 734 -50.39 1.66 26.29
CA GLN A 734 -50.21 1.58 27.74
C GLN A 734 -48.74 1.75 28.13
N GLY A 735 -48.28 2.99 28.24
CA GLY A 735 -47.00 3.31 28.84
C GLY A 735 -47.01 2.97 30.33
N ARG A 736 -46.07 2.13 30.77
CA ARG A 736 -45.67 2.12 32.18
C ARG A 736 -44.61 3.21 32.34
N GLU A 737 -44.94 4.24 33.10
CA GLU A 737 -43.95 5.15 33.67
C GLU A 737 -42.94 4.32 34.46
N VAL A 738 -41.70 4.29 34.01
CA VAL A 738 -40.57 3.77 34.78
C VAL A 738 -40.03 4.97 35.54
N GLY A 739 -40.33 5.01 36.85
CA GLY A 739 -39.77 5.97 37.78
C GLY A 739 -38.25 5.82 37.88
N GLU A 740 -37.62 6.97 38.04
CA GLU A 740 -36.20 7.13 38.36
C GLU A 740 -35.82 6.38 39.64
N GLU A 741 -34.61 5.81 39.62
CA GLU A 741 -33.66 5.55 40.73
C GLU A 741 -33.08 4.11 40.72
N GLY A 742 -31.74 4.04 40.65
CA GLY A 742 -30.95 2.84 40.99
C GLY A 742 -29.80 2.53 40.05
#